data_AF-A0A351PT41-F1
#
_entry.id   AF-A0A351PT41-F1
#
_cell.length_a   1.000
_cell.length_b   1.000
_cell.length_c   1.000
_cell.angle_alpha   90.00
_cell.angle_beta   90.00
_cell.angle_gamma   90.00
#
_symmetry.space_group_name_H-M   'P 1'
#
loop_
_entity.id
_entity.type
_entity.pdbx_description
1 polymer ?
#
loop_
_entity_poly.entity_id
_entity_poly.type
_entity_poly.pdbx_seq_one_letter_code
_entity_poly.pdbx_strand_id
1 'polypeptide(L)'
;MRRILKRIVIFVFISVILELTVFNYRFYESRSFKEYIPEADLESDDYIYEDIDIDLKNVYIKMNSDNRIRVTIYVTDEGHSFEYGLHPMSVIAGRETTSYARIHTSGRCHSIRISCEGDSKKYIESVRFNVKTPFLFNPLRVFICFLILSFISLYRNIGRYDRLCMDKTSSIACLIAIIGINAIIFCSACTFNDIFVRNRYSHHDQYGKLAKAITEGHVYLDDEVADFLTEMENPYDPDARNSKAFYSDQNVLYDTAYYNGHYYVYFGIVPCLMFYLPFYIIFVKYLPNMLAVMTCVFFMIAGMVLLLYEISKRVYSESQGRIPLVRFVTVCEIAIFGMYITQVVKRPDFYTVPIVTGIAFCLFGQYLYMKGFKEKPNYALIASGSLCHALAVGCRPSFALLAFVSVWHVFSDRKNVLKKILYTIFPFIVVAIPIMWYNIIRFGNFMDFGVNYNFTVADMIHRSHDLDRLWFGIYGYVFAPFEIGTEFPFINLPEYVMNYYGCDYYEKPYAGILWQFPQIAIAFYFLFKRGTVKNKFLKLYAVIFFVMAGIMIVLDIEAGGLLRRYMLDFSFILSIASATVLLCMCERYNKKACTRVMLLCLSYVVVTGFFAFFFDGSDSMMEGCRSFANMAADALELYR
;
A
#
# COMPACT_ATOMS: atom_id res chain seq x y z
N MET A 1 11.01 36.88 5.75
CA MET A 1 10.17 36.41 6.88
C MET A 1 8.76 37.02 6.86
N ARG A 2 8.56 38.34 6.98
CA ARG A 2 7.20 38.99 7.03
C ARG A 2 6.23 38.58 5.90
N ARG A 3 6.69 38.45 4.64
CA ARG A 3 5.84 38.04 3.51
C ARG A 3 5.36 36.58 3.59
N ILE A 4 6.15 35.69 4.21
CA ILE A 4 5.77 34.27 4.38
C ILE A 4 4.73 34.17 5.50
N LEU A 5 4.97 34.85 6.63
CA LEU A 5 4.02 34.92 7.74
C LEU A 5 2.66 35.47 7.29
N LYS A 6 2.65 36.56 6.51
CA LYS A 6 1.40 37.11 5.95
C LYS A 6 0.63 36.08 5.10
N ARG A 7 1.32 35.25 4.31
CA ARG A 7 0.67 34.20 3.51
C ARG A 7 0.11 33.08 4.36
N ILE A 8 0.85 32.65 5.38
CA ILE A 8 0.39 31.62 6.33
C ILE A 8 -0.91 32.07 7.00
N VAL A 9 -0.94 33.31 7.52
CA VAL A 9 -2.15 33.87 8.15
C VAL A 9 -3.32 33.93 7.17
N ILE A 10 -3.10 34.37 5.93
CA ILE A 10 -4.14 34.40 4.90
C ILE A 10 -4.67 33.00 4.59
N PHE A 11 -3.79 31.99 4.47
CA PHE A 11 -4.22 30.63 4.16
C PHE A 11 -5.01 30.01 5.32
N VAL A 12 -4.57 30.19 6.56
CA VAL A 12 -5.33 29.75 7.73
C VAL A 12 -6.71 30.43 7.76
N PHE A 13 -6.77 31.74 7.52
CA PHE A 13 -8.03 32.48 7.49
C PHE A 13 -8.99 31.97 6.40
N ILE A 14 -8.50 31.75 5.17
CA ILE A 14 -9.31 31.19 4.08
C ILE A 14 -9.80 29.78 4.43
N SER A 15 -8.93 28.93 4.97
CA SER A 15 -9.31 27.56 5.38
C SER A 15 -10.39 27.55 6.45
N VAL A 16 -10.31 28.46 7.44
CA VAL A 16 -11.34 28.61 8.46
C VAL A 16 -12.65 29.09 7.83
N ILE A 17 -12.62 30.07 6.91
CA ILE A 17 -13.83 30.51 6.21
C ILE A 17 -14.49 29.35 5.45
N LEU A 18 -13.73 28.53 4.73
CA LEU A 18 -14.27 27.36 4.02
C LEU A 18 -14.95 26.38 4.98
N GLU A 19 -14.38 26.15 6.16
CA GLU A 19 -14.98 25.32 7.21
C GLU A 19 -16.25 25.94 7.78
N LEU A 20 -16.25 27.24 8.05
CA LEU A 20 -17.42 27.95 8.57
C LEU A 20 -18.56 28.06 7.54
N THR A 21 -18.30 27.89 6.24
CA THR A 21 -19.26 28.12 5.16
C THR A 21 -19.52 26.87 4.32
N VAL A 22 -18.60 26.52 3.41
CA VAL A 22 -18.76 25.45 2.42
C VAL A 22 -18.97 24.09 3.08
N PHE A 23 -18.10 23.71 4.02
CA PHE A 23 -18.17 22.37 4.64
C PHE A 23 -19.31 22.23 5.65
N ASN A 24 -19.84 23.34 6.16
CA ASN A 24 -20.98 23.39 7.05
C ASN A 24 -22.25 23.94 6.36
N TYR A 25 -22.32 23.90 5.02
CA TYR A 25 -23.48 24.42 4.28
C TYR A 25 -24.80 23.77 4.72
N ARG A 26 -24.79 22.46 5.02
CA ARG A 26 -25.98 21.72 5.49
C ARG A 26 -26.56 22.25 6.80
N PHE A 27 -25.72 22.80 7.69
CA PHE A 27 -26.19 23.49 8.89
C PHE A 27 -27.01 24.73 8.53
N TYR A 28 -26.55 25.55 7.58
CA TYR A 28 -27.28 26.75 7.17
C TYR A 28 -28.55 26.43 6.39
N GLU A 29 -28.49 25.44 5.49
CA GLU A 29 -29.65 24.97 4.72
C GLU A 29 -30.77 24.49 5.65
N SER A 30 -30.42 23.65 6.63
CA SER A 30 -31.38 23.02 7.55
C SER A 30 -32.00 23.97 8.57
N ARG A 31 -31.50 25.20 8.74
CA ARG A 31 -32.13 26.21 9.60
C ARG A 31 -33.57 26.53 9.21
N SER A 32 -33.88 26.41 7.92
CA SER A 32 -35.22 26.65 7.36
C SER A 32 -36.17 25.47 7.52
N PHE A 33 -35.67 24.29 7.95
CA PHE A 33 -36.49 23.09 8.03
C PHE A 33 -37.46 23.16 9.20
N LYS A 34 -38.67 22.66 8.98
CA LYS A 34 -39.70 22.47 10.00
C LYS A 34 -39.62 21.03 10.48
N GLU A 35 -39.04 20.84 11.65
CA GLU A 35 -38.89 19.53 12.28
C GLU A 35 -40.25 18.88 12.50
N TYR A 36 -40.32 17.58 12.22
CA TYR A 36 -41.49 16.75 12.42
C TYR A 36 -41.09 15.48 13.16
N ILE A 37 -41.78 15.19 14.25
CA ILE A 37 -41.58 13.98 15.05
C ILE A 37 -42.74 13.05 14.69
N PRO A 38 -42.49 11.99 13.91
CA PRO A 38 -43.55 11.09 13.51
C PRO A 38 -43.96 10.17 14.67
N GLU A 39 -45.24 9.82 14.74
CA GLU A 39 -45.72 8.66 15.49
C GLU A 39 -45.53 7.42 14.60
N ALA A 40 -44.91 6.36 15.13
CA ALA A 40 -44.58 5.16 14.37
C ALA A 40 -45.63 4.06 14.63
N ASP A 41 -46.16 3.46 13.57
CA ASP A 41 -46.89 2.19 13.70
C ASP A 41 -45.89 1.03 13.74
N LEU A 42 -45.93 0.28 14.85
CA LEU A 42 -44.93 -0.74 15.19
C LEU A 42 -45.26 -2.13 14.61
N GLU A 43 -46.16 -2.25 13.63
CA GLU A 43 -46.73 -3.54 13.23
C GLU A 43 -45.81 -4.47 12.41
N SER A 44 -44.56 -4.10 12.11
CA SER A 44 -43.65 -4.91 11.26
C SER A 44 -42.17 -4.88 11.70
N ASP A 45 -41.31 -5.68 11.07
CA ASP A 45 -39.84 -5.66 11.23
C ASP A 45 -39.18 -4.37 10.72
N ASP A 46 -39.95 -3.46 10.10
CA ASP A 46 -39.51 -2.15 9.62
C ASP A 46 -40.12 -1.01 10.48
N TYR A 47 -39.63 0.23 10.33
CA TYR A 47 -40.36 1.41 10.83
C TYR A 47 -41.18 1.98 9.68
N ILE A 48 -42.50 1.94 9.80
CA ILE A 48 -43.44 2.42 8.77
C ILE A 48 -44.13 3.68 9.29
N TYR A 49 -44.19 4.68 8.42
CA TYR A 49 -44.86 5.94 8.64
C TYR A 49 -45.78 6.21 7.45
N GLU A 50 -47.08 6.04 7.65
CA GLU A 50 -48.11 6.26 6.62
C GLU A 50 -48.86 7.58 6.86
N ASP A 51 -49.65 8.00 5.87
CA ASP A 51 -50.49 9.20 5.92
C ASP A 51 -49.76 10.50 6.32
N ILE A 52 -48.49 10.62 5.97
CA ILE A 52 -47.73 11.85 6.13
C ILE A 52 -47.96 12.76 4.92
N ASP A 53 -47.98 14.08 5.12
CA ASP A 53 -48.07 15.06 4.03
C ASP A 53 -47.06 16.17 4.25
N ILE A 54 -45.78 15.81 4.11
CA ILE A 54 -44.66 16.70 4.46
C ILE A 54 -43.74 16.92 3.27
N ASP A 55 -43.21 18.14 3.18
CA ASP A 55 -42.04 18.41 2.35
C ASP A 55 -40.80 17.81 3.02
N LEU A 56 -40.52 16.53 2.73
CA LEU A 56 -39.46 15.75 3.36
C LEU A 56 -38.10 16.20 2.83
N LYS A 57 -37.33 16.80 3.72
CA LYS A 57 -35.99 17.35 3.47
C LYS A 57 -34.91 16.41 3.98
N ASN A 58 -35.03 15.89 5.20
CA ASN A 58 -34.07 14.92 5.71
C ASN A 58 -34.73 13.95 6.70
N VAL A 59 -34.08 12.82 6.91
CA VAL A 59 -34.41 11.85 7.95
C VAL A 59 -33.22 11.77 8.91
N TYR A 60 -33.49 11.89 10.20
CA TYR A 60 -32.53 11.73 11.28
C TYR A 60 -32.80 10.43 12.02
N ILE A 61 -31.76 9.59 12.15
CA ILE A 61 -31.84 8.30 12.83
C ILE A 61 -30.89 8.32 14.02
N LYS A 62 -31.45 8.27 15.23
CA LYS A 62 -30.70 8.16 16.48
C LYS A 62 -30.50 6.69 16.84
N MET A 63 -29.28 6.32 17.20
CA MET A 63 -28.90 4.96 17.57
C MET A 63 -28.49 4.84 19.03
N ASN A 64 -28.73 3.66 19.61
CA ASN A 64 -28.36 3.27 20.98
C ASN A 64 -27.32 2.12 21.01
N SER A 65 -26.56 1.92 19.94
CA SER A 65 -25.53 0.88 19.87
C SER A 65 -24.33 1.36 19.07
N ASP A 66 -23.13 1.02 19.52
CA ASP A 66 -21.87 1.33 18.84
C ASP A 66 -21.66 0.60 17.50
N ASN A 67 -22.59 -0.29 17.12
CA ASN A 67 -22.52 -1.00 15.85
C ASN A 67 -22.81 -0.10 14.65
N ARG A 68 -22.15 -0.37 13.52
CA ARG A 68 -22.53 0.17 12.20
C ARG A 68 -23.77 -0.59 11.70
N ILE A 69 -24.81 0.13 11.32
CA ILE A 69 -26.04 -0.47 10.76
C ILE A 69 -26.26 0.07 9.37
N ARG A 70 -26.55 -0.82 8.43
CA ARG A 70 -27.01 -0.47 7.09
C ARG A 70 -28.52 -0.32 7.10
N VAL A 71 -28.98 0.83 6.60
CA VAL A 71 -30.38 1.23 6.58
C VAL A 71 -30.77 1.60 5.17
N THR A 72 -31.93 1.11 4.72
CA THR A 72 -32.54 1.47 3.43
C THR A 72 -33.85 2.19 3.71
N ILE A 73 -34.03 3.36 3.11
CA ILE A 73 -35.24 4.18 3.25
C ILE A 73 -36.06 4.00 1.97
N TYR A 74 -37.32 3.63 2.12
CA TYR A 74 -38.32 3.57 1.07
C TYR A 74 -39.30 4.72 1.28
N VAL A 75 -39.77 5.32 0.19
CA VAL A 75 -40.74 6.44 0.26
C VAL A 75 -41.82 6.31 -0.80
N THR A 76 -42.97 6.91 -0.54
CA THR A 76 -43.94 7.35 -1.57
C THR A 76 -44.05 8.87 -1.55
N ASP A 77 -44.37 9.45 -2.71
CA ASP A 77 -44.48 10.90 -2.88
C ASP A 77 -45.50 11.27 -3.97
N GLU A 78 -45.73 12.56 -4.21
CA GLU A 78 -46.69 13.04 -5.23
C GLU A 78 -46.38 12.48 -6.63
N GLY A 79 -45.13 12.12 -6.91
CA GLY A 79 -44.72 11.52 -8.17
C GLY A 79 -44.88 9.99 -8.25
N HIS A 80 -44.99 9.30 -7.10
CA HIS A 80 -44.95 7.85 -7.03
C HIS A 80 -45.96 7.30 -6.01
N SER A 81 -47.02 6.68 -6.53
CA SER A 81 -48.05 6.01 -5.72
C SER A 81 -47.62 4.68 -5.11
N PHE A 82 -46.51 4.10 -5.58
CA PHE A 82 -45.91 2.88 -5.03
C PHE A 82 -44.55 3.19 -4.42
N GLU A 83 -44.20 2.46 -3.36
CA GLU A 83 -42.92 2.64 -2.68
C GLU A 83 -41.74 2.39 -3.62
N TYR A 84 -40.73 3.24 -3.50
CA TYR A 84 -39.43 3.04 -4.14
C TYR A 84 -38.30 3.21 -3.12
N GLY A 85 -37.26 2.39 -3.26
CA GLY A 85 -36.10 2.39 -2.36
C GLY A 85 -35.09 3.46 -2.74
N LEU A 86 -34.61 4.19 -1.75
CA LEU A 86 -33.47 5.09 -1.86
C LEU A 86 -32.15 4.33 -1.63
N HIS A 87 -31.03 4.97 -1.97
CA HIS A 87 -29.72 4.36 -1.81
C HIS A 87 -29.43 4.01 -0.33
N PRO A 88 -28.96 2.80 0.00
CA PRO A 88 -28.67 2.41 1.38
C PRO A 88 -27.62 3.31 2.01
N MET A 89 -27.77 3.59 3.31
CA MET A 89 -26.81 4.36 4.08
C MET A 89 -26.32 3.57 5.29
N SER A 90 -25.16 3.94 5.81
CA SER A 90 -24.64 3.39 7.07
C SER A 90 -24.70 4.42 8.17
N VAL A 91 -25.41 4.09 9.25
CA VAL A 91 -25.49 4.89 10.46
C VAL A 91 -24.54 4.29 11.49
N ILE A 92 -23.75 5.14 12.15
CA ILE A 92 -22.76 4.75 13.15
C ILE A 92 -23.02 5.57 14.42
N ALA A 93 -23.25 4.92 15.56
CA ALA A 93 -23.42 5.65 16.81
C ALA A 93 -22.16 6.41 17.21
N GLY A 94 -22.36 7.50 17.96
CA GLY A 94 -21.29 8.45 18.28
C GLY A 94 -20.83 9.32 17.10
N ARG A 95 -21.39 9.14 15.88
CA ARG A 95 -21.11 9.98 14.71
C ARG A 95 -22.35 10.64 14.16
N GLU A 96 -22.64 11.82 14.69
CA GLU A 96 -23.80 12.64 14.28
C GLU A 96 -23.89 12.83 12.77
N THR A 97 -22.77 13.03 12.06
CA THR A 97 -22.75 13.20 10.60
C THR A 97 -23.38 12.05 9.82
N THR A 98 -23.36 10.82 10.36
CA THR A 98 -23.89 9.63 9.68
C THR A 98 -25.37 9.38 9.96
N SER A 99 -25.94 10.10 10.94
CA SER A 99 -27.34 9.98 11.33
C SER A 99 -28.30 10.76 10.45
N TYR A 100 -27.82 11.62 9.55
CA TYR A 100 -28.66 12.46 8.69
C TYR A 100 -28.66 11.94 7.26
N ALA A 101 -29.83 11.50 6.79
CA ALA A 101 -30.09 11.18 5.40
C ALA A 101 -30.71 12.39 4.70
N ARG A 102 -30.06 12.94 3.67
CA ARG A 102 -30.70 13.97 2.84
C ARG A 102 -31.67 13.29 1.87
N ILE A 103 -32.93 13.70 1.87
CA ILE A 103 -33.97 13.13 1.01
C ILE A 103 -34.43 14.16 -0.02
N HIS A 104 -34.77 13.66 -1.19
CA HIS A 104 -35.23 14.44 -2.33
C HIS A 104 -36.46 13.75 -2.94
N THR A 105 -37.64 14.07 -2.43
CA THR A 105 -38.92 13.59 -2.96
C THR A 105 -39.38 14.44 -4.15
N SER A 106 -40.19 13.84 -5.01
CA SER A 106 -40.96 14.51 -6.06
C SER A 106 -42.23 15.09 -5.42
N GLY A 107 -42.17 16.35 -4.98
CA GLY A 107 -43.28 16.95 -4.23
C GLY A 107 -43.30 16.52 -2.76
N ARG A 108 -44.48 16.50 -2.15
CA ARG A 108 -44.67 16.04 -0.77
C ARG A 108 -44.57 14.53 -0.65
N CYS A 109 -44.06 14.08 0.49
CA CYS A 109 -43.92 12.67 0.84
C CYS A 109 -45.20 12.17 1.52
N HIS A 110 -45.66 10.98 1.11
CA HIS A 110 -46.90 10.34 1.57
C HIS A 110 -46.68 9.19 2.57
N SER A 111 -45.61 8.42 2.39
CA SER A 111 -45.19 7.38 3.33
C SER A 111 -43.68 7.20 3.34
N ILE A 112 -43.15 6.73 4.47
CA ILE A 112 -41.74 6.38 4.64
C ILE A 112 -41.67 5.01 5.32
N ARG A 113 -40.86 4.11 4.77
CA ARG A 113 -40.49 2.86 5.43
C ARG A 113 -38.99 2.76 5.59
N ILE A 114 -38.52 2.49 6.80
CA ILE A 114 -37.10 2.34 7.11
C ILE A 114 -36.83 0.87 7.40
N SER A 115 -36.06 0.24 6.52
CA SER A 115 -35.68 -1.16 6.63
C SER A 115 -34.23 -1.31 7.07
N CYS A 116 -33.98 -2.26 7.97
CA CYS A 116 -32.67 -2.58 8.53
C CYS A 116 -32.30 -4.03 8.22
N GLU A 117 -31.02 -4.31 8.04
CA GLU A 117 -30.56 -5.71 7.85
C GLU A 117 -30.65 -6.50 9.17
N GLY A 118 -31.46 -7.58 9.18
CA GLY A 118 -31.61 -8.50 10.32
C GLY A 118 -32.19 -7.85 11.59
N ASP A 119 -31.77 -8.33 12.77
CA ASP A 119 -32.23 -7.83 14.08
C ASP A 119 -31.70 -6.43 14.45
N SER A 120 -31.14 -5.69 13.49
CA SER A 120 -30.50 -4.39 13.73
C SER A 120 -31.49 -3.30 14.16
N LYS A 121 -32.80 -3.52 13.98
CA LYS A 121 -33.87 -2.60 14.39
C LYS A 121 -33.79 -2.20 15.86
N LYS A 122 -33.44 -3.12 16.77
CA LYS A 122 -33.38 -2.88 18.23
C LYS A 122 -32.38 -1.80 18.65
N TYR A 123 -31.51 -1.40 17.73
CA TYR A 123 -30.48 -0.40 17.97
C TYR A 123 -30.91 1.02 17.58
N ILE A 124 -32.06 1.20 16.92
CA ILE A 124 -32.62 2.51 16.60
C ILE A 124 -33.43 3.02 17.80
N GLU A 125 -33.02 4.17 18.35
CA GLU A 125 -33.67 4.80 19.49
C GLU A 125 -34.85 5.68 19.05
N SER A 126 -34.66 6.49 18.00
CA SER A 126 -35.71 7.34 17.45
C SER A 126 -35.42 7.75 16.02
N VAL A 127 -36.48 8.02 15.28
CA VAL A 127 -36.45 8.58 13.93
C VAL A 127 -37.18 9.91 13.96
N ARG A 128 -36.62 10.93 13.30
CA ARG A 128 -37.21 12.26 13.19
C ARG A 128 -37.02 12.80 11.78
N PHE A 129 -37.93 13.65 11.32
CA PHE A 129 -37.87 14.23 9.98
C PHE A 129 -37.56 15.72 10.05
N ASN A 130 -36.88 16.23 9.03
CA ASN A 130 -36.59 17.65 8.86
C ASN A 130 -35.81 18.28 10.03
N VAL A 131 -34.98 17.48 10.69
CA VAL A 131 -34.16 17.90 11.83
C VAL A 131 -33.05 18.83 11.37
N LYS A 132 -32.77 19.87 12.17
CA LYS A 132 -31.64 20.78 11.95
C LYS A 132 -30.33 20.02 12.08
N THR A 133 -29.53 20.02 11.03
CA THR A 133 -28.18 19.42 11.05
C THR A 133 -27.28 20.26 11.94
N PRO A 134 -26.50 19.67 12.85
CA PRO A 134 -25.60 20.41 13.75
C PRO A 134 -24.44 21.04 12.98
N PHE A 135 -23.89 22.11 13.55
CA PHE A 135 -22.65 22.71 13.06
C PHE A 135 -21.47 21.91 13.59
N LEU A 136 -20.62 21.39 12.70
CA LEU A 136 -19.51 20.52 13.04
C LEU A 136 -18.21 21.09 12.49
N PHE A 137 -17.47 21.76 13.36
CA PHE A 137 -16.14 22.28 13.02
C PHE A 137 -15.11 21.15 13.05
N ASN A 138 -14.40 20.96 11.93
CA ASN A 138 -13.39 19.93 11.79
C ASN A 138 -11.99 20.57 11.57
N PRO A 139 -11.12 20.59 12.59
CA PRO A 139 -9.76 21.12 12.48
C PRO A 139 -8.90 20.44 11.41
N LEU A 140 -9.12 19.15 11.17
CA LEU A 140 -8.39 18.39 10.15
C LEU A 140 -8.73 18.89 8.74
N ARG A 141 -10.00 19.21 8.44
CA ARG A 141 -10.38 19.81 7.15
C ARG A 141 -9.74 21.18 6.94
N VAL A 142 -9.70 22.02 7.98
CA VAL A 142 -9.02 23.33 7.95
C VAL A 142 -7.54 23.14 7.64
N PHE A 143 -6.90 22.18 8.30
CA PHE A 143 -5.50 21.85 8.06
C PHE A 143 -5.25 21.35 6.64
N ILE A 144 -6.09 20.45 6.11
CA ILE A 144 -6.00 19.97 4.72
C ILE A 144 -6.15 21.12 3.72
N CYS A 145 -7.13 22.01 3.92
CA CYS A 145 -7.30 23.20 3.08
C CYS A 145 -6.06 24.11 3.13
N PHE A 146 -5.47 24.27 4.31
CA PHE A 146 -4.25 25.04 4.48
C PHE A 146 -3.08 24.43 3.69
N LEU A 147 -2.95 23.09 3.71
CA LEU A 147 -1.94 22.38 2.92
C LEU A 147 -2.16 22.55 1.41
N ILE A 148 -3.41 22.47 0.93
CA ILE A 148 -3.76 22.69 -0.48
C ILE A 148 -3.39 24.11 -0.92
N LEU A 149 -3.75 25.13 -0.14
CA LEU A 149 -3.41 26.53 -0.45
C LEU A 149 -1.89 26.76 -0.42
N SER A 150 -1.20 26.15 0.55
CA SER A 150 0.26 26.18 0.64
C SER A 150 0.92 25.55 -0.58
N PHE A 151 0.40 24.42 -1.05
CA PHE A 151 0.86 23.74 -2.27
C PHE A 151 0.64 24.60 -3.52
N ILE A 152 -0.55 25.19 -3.71
CA ILE A 152 -0.85 26.10 -4.83
C ILE A 152 0.14 27.28 -4.85
N SER A 153 0.43 27.84 -3.67
CA SER A 153 1.42 28.91 -3.52
C SER A 153 2.83 28.45 -3.88
N LEU A 154 3.25 27.25 -3.45
CA LEU A 154 4.54 26.66 -3.81
C LEU A 154 4.64 26.48 -5.33
N TYR A 155 3.63 25.85 -5.94
CA TYR A 155 3.54 25.58 -7.37
C TYR A 155 3.65 26.86 -8.22
N ARG A 156 2.90 27.91 -7.84
CA ARG A 156 2.93 29.21 -8.53
C ARG A 156 4.28 29.91 -8.40
N ASN A 157 4.95 29.77 -7.26
CA ASN A 157 6.20 30.48 -6.95
C ASN A 157 7.46 29.61 -7.08
N ILE A 158 7.37 28.45 -7.76
CA ILE A 158 8.43 27.44 -7.78
C ILE A 158 9.80 27.98 -8.18
N GLY A 159 9.85 28.93 -9.12
CA GLY A 159 11.11 29.52 -9.58
C GLY A 159 11.91 30.29 -8.52
N ARG A 160 11.32 30.60 -7.36
CA ARG A 160 12.01 31.16 -6.20
C ARG A 160 12.63 30.08 -5.33
N TYR A 161 11.89 29.00 -5.07
CA TYR A 161 12.30 27.91 -4.17
C TYR A 161 13.24 26.90 -4.85
N ASP A 162 13.11 26.72 -6.16
CA ASP A 162 13.92 25.80 -6.97
C ASP A 162 15.40 26.24 -7.09
N ARG A 163 15.75 27.43 -6.56
CA ARG A 163 17.14 27.90 -6.41
C ARG A 163 17.80 27.44 -5.12
N LEU A 164 17.03 26.91 -4.16
CA LEU A 164 17.58 26.38 -2.91
C LEU A 164 18.33 25.09 -3.22
N CYS A 165 19.60 25.03 -2.80
CA CYS A 165 20.45 23.87 -2.95
C CYS A 165 20.87 23.34 -1.60
N MET A 166 21.05 22.03 -1.52
CA MET A 166 21.58 21.36 -0.34
C MET A 166 23.11 21.51 -0.31
N ASP A 167 23.63 21.92 0.84
CA ASP A 167 25.04 21.77 1.23
C ASP A 167 25.23 20.50 2.07
N LYS A 168 26.44 20.25 2.59
CA LYS A 168 26.74 19.02 3.35
C LYS A 168 25.87 18.88 4.60
N THR A 169 25.67 19.95 5.36
CA THR A 169 24.97 19.94 6.64
C THR A 169 23.45 19.86 6.44
N SER A 170 22.92 20.70 5.55
CA SER A 170 21.52 20.68 5.16
C SER A 170 21.12 19.40 4.43
N SER A 171 22.06 18.71 3.77
CA SER A 171 21.81 17.38 3.21
C SER A 171 21.46 16.37 4.29
N ILE A 172 22.26 16.29 5.36
CA ILE A 172 21.99 15.35 6.47
C ILE A 172 20.63 15.66 7.12
N ALA A 173 20.38 16.93 7.44
CA ALA A 173 19.11 17.37 8.02
C ALA A 173 17.91 17.05 7.10
N CYS A 174 18.05 17.28 5.80
CA CYS A 174 17.01 16.96 4.82
C CYS A 174 16.76 15.46 4.71
N LEU A 175 17.81 14.63 4.69
CA LEU A 175 17.67 13.17 4.64
C LEU A 175 16.96 12.66 5.90
N ILE A 176 17.38 13.12 7.08
CA ILE A 176 16.72 12.77 8.36
C ILE A 176 15.26 13.22 8.34
N ALA A 177 14.96 14.42 7.86
CA ALA A 177 13.59 14.93 7.80
C ALA A 177 12.71 14.08 6.86
N ILE A 178 13.15 13.80 5.63
CA ILE A 178 12.38 12.97 4.69
C ILE A 178 12.16 11.57 5.27
N ILE A 179 13.20 10.93 5.79
CA ILE A 179 13.12 9.58 6.36
C ILE A 179 12.22 9.57 7.59
N GLY A 180 12.44 10.49 8.53
CA GLY A 180 11.68 10.56 9.79
C GLY A 180 10.21 10.87 9.58
N ILE A 181 9.88 11.87 8.75
CA ILE A 181 8.48 12.23 8.47
C ILE A 181 7.75 11.08 7.78
N ASN A 182 8.33 10.49 6.73
CA ASN A 182 7.71 9.37 6.02
C ASN A 182 7.60 8.13 6.92
N ALA A 183 8.62 7.84 7.75
CA ALA A 183 8.55 6.72 8.69
C ALA A 183 7.44 6.92 9.71
N ILE A 184 7.29 8.12 10.29
CA ILE A 184 6.18 8.41 11.21
C ILE A 184 4.84 8.20 10.50
N ILE A 185 4.65 8.73 9.29
CA ILE A 185 3.40 8.61 8.53
C ILE A 185 3.08 7.14 8.23
N PHE A 186 4.00 6.43 7.60
CA PHE A 186 3.75 5.08 7.09
C PHE A 186 3.76 4.01 8.18
N CYS A 187 4.63 4.12 9.19
CA CYS A 187 4.56 3.22 10.34
C CYS A 187 3.30 3.47 11.17
N SER A 188 2.81 4.71 11.29
CA SER A 188 1.51 4.97 11.92
C SER A 188 0.37 4.35 11.10
N ALA A 189 0.43 4.43 9.76
CA ALA A 189 -0.57 3.80 8.91
C ALA A 189 -0.63 2.27 9.07
N CYS A 190 0.48 1.61 9.43
CA CYS A 190 0.49 0.17 9.75
C CYS A 190 -0.45 -0.23 10.89
N THR A 191 -0.79 0.69 11.79
CA THR A 191 -1.62 0.39 12.97
C THR A 191 -3.11 0.59 12.71
N PHE A 192 -3.49 1.08 11.53
CA PHE A 192 -4.88 1.47 11.27
C PHE A 192 -5.78 0.27 10.94
N ASN A 193 -5.24 -0.83 10.43
CA ASN A 193 -6.06 -1.99 10.06
C ASN A 193 -6.05 -3.08 11.14
N ASP A 194 -6.97 -2.99 12.10
CA ASP A 194 -7.04 -3.89 13.26
C ASP A 194 -7.08 -5.39 12.91
N ILE A 195 -7.66 -5.75 11.75
CA ILE A 195 -7.72 -7.14 11.27
C ILE A 195 -6.31 -7.74 11.14
N PHE A 196 -5.38 -6.99 10.55
CA PHE A 196 -4.00 -7.43 10.34
C PHE A 196 -3.09 -7.11 11.53
N VAL A 197 -3.39 -6.05 12.28
CA VAL A 197 -2.62 -5.69 13.50
C VAL A 197 -2.78 -6.75 14.59
N ARG A 198 -4.01 -7.21 14.84
CA ARG A 198 -4.29 -8.26 15.84
C ARG A 198 -4.15 -9.67 15.32
N ASN A 199 -3.79 -9.80 14.04
CA ASN A 199 -3.66 -11.07 13.34
C ASN A 199 -4.85 -12.03 13.54
N ARG A 200 -6.06 -11.59 13.15
CA ARG A 200 -7.30 -12.37 13.39
C ARG A 200 -7.45 -13.63 12.52
N TYR A 201 -6.47 -13.95 11.66
CA TYR A 201 -6.47 -15.13 10.80
C TYR A 201 -5.64 -16.25 11.41
N SER A 202 -6.13 -17.50 11.29
CA SER A 202 -5.48 -18.70 11.85
C SER A 202 -4.11 -19.04 11.22
N HIS A 203 -3.77 -18.46 10.07
CA HIS A 203 -2.66 -18.88 9.20
C HIS A 203 -1.66 -17.74 8.91
N HIS A 204 -1.22 -17.00 9.94
CA HIS A 204 -0.27 -15.88 9.77
C HIS A 204 0.88 -15.85 10.80
N ASP A 205 1.01 -16.87 11.66
CA ASP A 205 2.08 -16.97 12.66
C ASP A 205 3.25 -17.87 12.22
N GLN A 206 3.30 -18.26 10.94
CA GLN A 206 4.25 -19.25 10.39
C GLN A 206 5.71 -18.93 10.72
N TYR A 207 6.15 -17.67 10.67
CA TYR A 207 7.52 -17.32 11.05
C TYR A 207 7.79 -17.44 12.55
N GLY A 208 6.79 -17.19 13.40
CA GLY A 208 6.88 -17.45 14.84
C GLY A 208 6.98 -18.94 15.14
N LYS A 209 6.17 -19.76 14.46
CA LYS A 209 6.23 -21.22 14.55
C LYS A 209 7.56 -21.78 14.06
N LEU A 210 8.09 -21.28 12.94
CA LEU A 210 9.42 -21.66 12.45
C LEU A 210 10.54 -21.27 13.43
N ALA A 211 10.44 -20.09 14.06
CA ALA A 211 11.39 -19.69 15.08
C ALA A 211 11.41 -20.67 16.26
N LYS A 212 10.23 -21.13 16.72
CA LYS A 212 10.10 -22.17 17.74
C LYS A 212 10.71 -23.50 17.29
N ALA A 213 10.33 -24.00 16.11
CA ALA A 213 10.87 -25.24 15.54
C ALA A 213 12.40 -25.26 15.50
N ILE A 214 13.02 -24.16 15.05
CA ILE A 214 14.49 -24.03 14.99
C ILE A 214 15.12 -24.14 16.39
N THR A 215 14.49 -23.58 17.43
CA THR A 215 14.99 -23.73 18.81
C THR A 215 14.87 -25.16 19.34
N GLU A 216 13.98 -25.97 18.76
CA GLU A 216 13.78 -27.39 19.09
C GLU A 216 14.64 -28.32 18.21
N GLY A 217 15.44 -27.75 17.29
CA GLY A 217 16.43 -28.48 16.49
C GLY A 217 15.91 -29.01 15.15
N HIS A 218 14.74 -28.57 14.71
CA HIS A 218 14.15 -28.96 13.43
C HIS A 218 13.61 -27.75 12.65
N VAL A 219 13.07 -27.97 11.44
CA VAL A 219 12.66 -26.88 10.53
C VAL A 219 11.25 -27.04 9.96
N TYR A 220 10.55 -28.11 10.34
CA TYR A 220 9.13 -28.27 10.06
C TYR A 220 8.31 -27.58 11.15
N LEU A 221 7.04 -27.29 10.87
CA LEU A 221 6.13 -26.73 11.85
C LEU A 221 5.61 -27.85 12.76
N ASP A 222 5.47 -27.59 14.06
CA ASP A 222 4.96 -28.55 15.06
C ASP A 222 3.45 -28.83 14.93
N ASP A 223 2.80 -28.27 13.91
CA ASP A 223 1.38 -28.47 13.66
C ASP A 223 1.09 -29.91 13.23
N GLU A 224 0.02 -30.49 13.77
CA GLU A 224 -0.42 -31.83 13.40
C GLU A 224 -0.83 -31.89 11.92
N VAL A 225 -0.37 -32.93 11.23
CA VAL A 225 -0.74 -33.23 9.85
C VAL A 225 -1.94 -34.17 9.88
N ALA A 226 -3.01 -33.79 9.19
CA ALA A 226 -4.20 -34.63 9.05
C ALA A 226 -3.87 -35.95 8.33
N ASP A 227 -4.33 -37.07 8.89
CA ASP A 227 -3.95 -38.41 8.41
C ASP A 227 -4.29 -38.61 6.93
N PHE A 228 -5.45 -38.09 6.51
CA PHE A 228 -5.92 -38.20 5.13
C PHE A 228 -4.96 -37.57 4.11
N LEU A 229 -4.13 -36.59 4.50
CA LEU A 229 -3.15 -35.96 3.60
C LEU A 229 -2.03 -36.91 3.19
N THR A 230 -1.74 -37.91 4.02
CA THR A 230 -0.75 -38.94 3.70
C THR A 230 -1.33 -40.03 2.79
N GLU A 231 -2.64 -40.20 2.80
CA GLU A 231 -3.38 -41.17 1.98
C GLU A 231 -3.82 -40.61 0.62
N MET A 232 -3.91 -39.27 0.50
CA MET A 232 -4.30 -38.61 -0.74
C MET A 232 -3.23 -38.81 -1.83
N GLU A 233 -3.67 -39.19 -3.03
CA GLU A 233 -2.80 -39.26 -4.21
C GLU A 233 -2.28 -37.87 -4.60
N ASN A 234 -3.15 -36.86 -4.57
CA ASN A 234 -2.78 -35.47 -4.80
C ASN A 234 -3.28 -34.58 -3.64
N PRO A 235 -2.47 -34.38 -2.58
CA PRO A 235 -2.85 -33.50 -1.48
C PRO A 235 -2.85 -32.01 -1.87
N TYR A 236 -2.35 -31.65 -3.05
CA TYR A 236 -2.24 -30.25 -3.49
C TYR A 236 -3.50 -29.74 -4.19
N ASP A 237 -4.37 -30.64 -4.66
CA ASP A 237 -5.71 -30.31 -5.17
C ASP A 237 -6.55 -29.66 -4.05
N PRO A 238 -6.90 -28.36 -4.18
CA PRO A 238 -7.59 -27.62 -3.14
C PRO A 238 -9.01 -28.16 -2.87
N ASP A 239 -9.74 -28.57 -3.90
CA ASP A 239 -11.15 -28.99 -3.78
C ASP A 239 -11.25 -30.41 -3.20
N ALA A 240 -10.36 -31.30 -3.63
CA ALA A 240 -10.26 -32.64 -3.05
C ALA A 240 -9.82 -32.58 -1.58
N ARG A 241 -8.81 -31.75 -1.27
CA ARG A 241 -8.31 -31.55 0.09
C ARG A 241 -9.37 -30.94 1.01
N ASN A 242 -10.08 -29.91 0.57
CA ASN A 242 -11.12 -29.25 1.35
C ASN A 242 -12.32 -30.16 1.60
N SER A 243 -12.71 -30.96 0.60
CA SER A 243 -13.77 -31.95 0.76
C SER A 243 -13.40 -32.97 1.83
N LYS A 244 -12.18 -33.53 1.78
CA LYS A 244 -11.70 -34.47 2.80
C LYS A 244 -11.62 -33.86 4.19
N ALA A 245 -11.08 -32.65 4.32
CA ALA A 245 -11.01 -31.92 5.59
C ALA A 245 -12.39 -31.71 6.23
N PHE A 246 -13.40 -31.38 5.42
CA PHE A 246 -14.77 -31.20 5.91
C PHE A 246 -15.37 -32.49 6.47
N TYR A 247 -15.09 -33.66 5.87
CA TYR A 247 -15.63 -34.94 6.32
C TYR A 247 -14.84 -35.58 7.47
N SER A 248 -13.54 -35.26 7.62
CA SER A 248 -12.69 -35.80 8.68
C SER A 248 -12.69 -34.97 9.96
N ASP A 249 -13.24 -33.74 9.93
CA ASP A 249 -13.13 -32.74 11.01
C ASP A 249 -11.68 -32.46 11.44
N GLN A 250 -10.72 -32.74 10.53
CA GLN A 250 -9.30 -32.45 10.73
C GLN A 250 -8.94 -31.17 9.98
N ASN A 251 -8.16 -30.31 10.64
CA ASN A 251 -7.78 -29.03 10.07
C ASN A 251 -6.57 -29.16 9.11
N VAL A 252 -6.53 -28.32 8.09
CA VAL A 252 -5.43 -28.22 7.14
C VAL A 252 -4.78 -26.85 7.26
N LEU A 253 -3.46 -26.82 7.37
CA LEU A 253 -2.72 -25.57 7.51
C LEU A 253 -2.46 -24.93 6.15
N TYR A 254 -3.29 -23.95 5.79
CA TYR A 254 -3.12 -23.13 4.60
C TYR A 254 -1.84 -22.29 4.61
N ASP A 255 -1.33 -21.97 3.41
CA ASP A 255 -0.14 -21.17 3.17
C ASP A 255 1.11 -21.72 3.87
N THR A 256 1.26 -23.04 3.76
CA THR A 256 2.44 -23.80 4.16
C THR A 256 2.81 -24.79 3.07
N ALA A 257 4.11 -25.09 2.96
CA ALA A 257 4.59 -26.13 2.08
C ALA A 257 4.43 -27.50 2.77
N TYR A 258 3.58 -28.37 2.24
CA TYR A 258 3.42 -29.73 2.74
C TYR A 258 4.34 -30.68 1.96
N TYR A 259 5.28 -31.32 2.64
CA TYR A 259 6.22 -32.25 2.00
C TYR A 259 6.62 -33.37 2.95
N ASN A 260 6.56 -34.62 2.48
CA ASN A 260 6.93 -35.82 3.24
C ASN A 260 6.33 -35.87 4.67
N GLY A 261 5.03 -35.60 4.80
CA GLY A 261 4.32 -35.69 6.08
C GLY A 261 4.60 -34.55 7.06
N HIS A 262 5.18 -33.44 6.59
CA HIS A 262 5.47 -32.28 7.42
C HIS A 262 5.03 -30.97 6.75
N TYR A 263 4.64 -30.00 7.55
CA TYR A 263 4.43 -28.62 7.11
C TYR A 263 5.71 -27.79 7.25
N TYR A 264 5.97 -26.92 6.28
CA TYR A 264 7.09 -25.99 6.27
C TYR A 264 6.60 -24.58 5.91
N VAL A 265 7.35 -23.57 6.36
CA VAL A 265 7.19 -22.21 5.84
C VAL A 265 7.66 -22.19 4.39
N TYR A 266 6.78 -21.83 3.46
CA TYR A 266 7.10 -21.83 2.02
C TYR A 266 7.93 -20.61 1.58
N PHE A 267 7.91 -19.52 2.36
CA PHE A 267 8.77 -18.35 2.12
C PHE A 267 10.22 -18.57 2.58
N GLY A 268 11.10 -17.67 2.13
CA GLY A 268 12.51 -17.70 2.50
C GLY A 268 12.76 -17.54 4.00
N ILE A 269 13.86 -18.11 4.49
CA ILE A 269 14.21 -18.19 5.91
C ILE A 269 14.73 -16.86 6.51
N VAL A 270 15.23 -15.95 5.67
CA VAL A 270 15.94 -14.75 6.15
C VAL A 270 15.11 -13.87 7.10
N PRO A 271 13.80 -13.59 6.85
CA PRO A 271 12.99 -12.84 7.80
C PRO A 271 12.89 -13.53 9.17
N CYS A 272 12.79 -14.87 9.20
CA CYS A 272 12.80 -15.65 10.44
C CYS A 272 14.07 -15.41 11.24
N LEU A 273 15.24 -15.59 10.60
CA LEU A 273 16.54 -15.46 11.27
C LEU A 273 16.81 -14.02 11.75
N MET A 274 16.33 -13.02 11.01
CA MET A 274 16.58 -11.62 11.33
C MET A 274 15.66 -11.10 12.43
N PHE A 275 14.39 -11.51 12.46
CA PHE A 275 13.38 -10.92 13.35
C PHE A 275 12.80 -11.91 14.36
N TYR A 276 12.33 -13.06 13.90
CA TYR A 276 11.46 -13.94 14.71
C TYR A 276 12.26 -14.84 15.63
N LEU A 277 13.34 -15.47 15.13
CA LEU A 277 14.22 -16.32 15.93
C LEU A 277 14.87 -15.58 17.10
N PRO A 278 15.55 -14.43 16.90
CA PRO A 278 16.13 -13.70 18.02
C PRO A 278 15.07 -13.20 19.01
N PHE A 279 13.90 -12.76 18.52
CA PHE A 279 12.81 -12.33 19.40
C PHE A 279 12.24 -13.49 20.22
N TYR A 280 12.04 -14.66 19.62
CA TYR A 280 11.55 -15.85 20.30
C TYR A 280 12.55 -16.36 21.35
N ILE A 281 13.85 -16.37 21.05
CA ILE A 281 14.89 -16.75 22.03
C ILE A 281 14.88 -15.83 23.27
N ILE A 282 14.67 -14.52 23.07
CA ILE A 282 14.73 -13.53 24.15
C ILE A 282 13.43 -13.49 24.97
N PHE A 283 12.26 -13.53 24.30
CA PHE A 283 10.96 -13.27 24.91
C PHE A 283 10.04 -14.49 25.01
N VAL A 284 10.39 -15.59 24.34
CA VAL A 284 9.57 -16.82 24.22
C VAL A 284 8.14 -16.50 23.76
N LYS A 285 8.06 -15.60 22.77
CA LYS A 285 6.81 -15.10 22.18
C LYS A 285 6.98 -14.90 20.68
N TYR A 286 5.89 -15.01 19.93
CA TYR A 286 5.90 -14.68 18.51
C TYR A 286 5.91 -13.17 18.30
N LEU A 287 6.83 -12.70 17.46
CA LEU A 287 6.88 -11.31 17.06
C LEU A 287 5.67 -11.01 16.17
N PRO A 288 4.86 -9.99 16.48
CA PRO A 288 3.79 -9.56 15.58
C PRO A 288 4.34 -9.11 14.23
N ASN A 289 3.76 -9.61 13.13
CA ASN A 289 4.17 -9.28 11.75
C ASN A 289 4.22 -7.76 11.51
N MET A 290 3.29 -7.01 12.11
CA MET A 290 3.27 -5.55 12.06
C MET A 290 4.59 -4.90 12.47
N LEU A 291 5.26 -5.38 13.51
CA LEU A 291 6.53 -4.80 13.96
C LEU A 291 7.67 -5.07 12.97
N ALA A 292 7.70 -6.28 12.39
CA ALA A 292 8.65 -6.61 11.33
C ALA A 292 8.41 -5.75 10.08
N VAL A 293 7.15 -5.57 9.67
CA VAL A 293 6.78 -4.74 8.52
C VAL A 293 7.10 -3.26 8.77
N MET A 294 6.78 -2.68 9.93
CA MET A 294 7.12 -1.29 10.27
C MET A 294 8.64 -1.06 10.22
N THR A 295 9.41 -2.01 10.75
CA THR A 295 10.88 -1.95 10.71
C THR A 295 11.39 -1.96 9.26
N CYS A 296 10.87 -2.87 8.43
CA CYS A 296 11.25 -2.95 7.02
C CYS A 296 10.81 -1.71 6.22
N VAL A 297 9.62 -1.16 6.47
CA VAL A 297 9.11 0.07 5.85
C VAL A 297 10.06 1.24 6.13
N PHE A 298 10.52 1.41 7.37
CA PHE A 298 11.55 2.41 7.71
C PHE A 298 12.81 2.22 6.87
N PHE A 299 13.33 0.99 6.79
CA PHE A 299 14.52 0.68 6.01
C PHE A 299 14.31 0.83 4.49
N MET A 300 13.14 0.52 3.96
CA MET A 300 12.80 0.77 2.55
C MET A 300 12.86 2.27 2.24
N ILE A 301 12.23 3.10 3.07
CA ILE A 301 12.25 4.57 2.92
C ILE A 301 13.69 5.07 3.00
N ALA A 302 14.45 4.66 4.02
CA ALA A 302 15.84 5.05 4.20
C ALA A 302 16.72 4.62 3.00
N GLY A 303 16.60 3.37 2.55
CA GLY A 303 17.34 2.83 1.42
C GLY A 303 17.04 3.58 0.12
N MET A 304 15.77 3.85 -0.18
CA MET A 304 15.34 4.63 -1.34
C MET A 304 15.90 6.05 -1.30
N VAL A 305 15.75 6.76 -0.17
CA VAL A 305 16.23 8.15 -0.02
C VAL A 305 17.75 8.22 -0.14
N LEU A 306 18.49 7.30 0.47
CA LEU A 306 19.95 7.23 0.39
C LEU A 306 20.44 6.88 -1.03
N LEU A 307 19.77 5.95 -1.72
CA LEU A 307 20.06 5.62 -3.10
C LEU A 307 19.84 6.84 -4.02
N LEU A 308 18.71 7.52 -3.89
CA LEU A 308 18.40 8.73 -4.67
C LEU A 308 19.36 9.87 -4.38
N TYR A 309 19.90 9.96 -3.16
CA TYR A 309 20.95 10.93 -2.84
C TYR A 309 22.25 10.63 -3.61
N GLU A 310 22.68 9.37 -3.67
CA GLU A 310 23.85 8.97 -4.47
C GLU A 310 23.60 9.16 -5.99
N ILE A 311 22.41 8.86 -6.49
CA ILE A 311 22.02 9.12 -7.89
C ILE A 311 22.04 10.63 -8.17
N SER A 312 21.46 11.43 -7.29
CA SER A 312 21.43 12.90 -7.43
C SER A 312 22.84 13.49 -7.50
N LYS A 313 23.78 13.00 -6.68
CA LYS A 313 25.19 13.43 -6.78
C LYS A 313 25.81 13.12 -8.15
N ARG A 314 25.44 12.00 -8.79
CA ARG A 314 25.91 11.65 -10.14
C ARG A 314 25.22 12.47 -11.24
N VAL A 315 23.95 12.83 -11.06
CA VAL A 315 23.20 13.68 -12.01
C VAL A 315 23.74 15.10 -12.00
N TYR A 316 23.93 15.67 -10.81
CA TYR A 316 24.31 17.08 -10.63
C TYR A 316 25.83 17.29 -10.54
N SER A 317 26.66 16.28 -10.85
CA SER A 317 28.12 16.41 -10.83
C SER A 317 28.63 17.44 -11.85
N GLU A 318 28.03 17.49 -13.04
CA GLU A 318 28.35 18.47 -14.09
C GLU A 318 27.90 19.90 -13.74
N SER A 319 26.94 20.05 -12.83
CA SER A 319 26.32 21.32 -12.44
C SER A 319 26.88 21.88 -11.12
N GLN A 320 28.21 21.81 -10.93
CA GLN A 320 28.92 22.25 -9.70
C GLN A 320 28.56 21.46 -8.43
N GLY A 321 27.93 20.28 -8.56
CA GLY A 321 27.63 19.37 -7.43
C GLY A 321 26.52 19.83 -6.49
N ARG A 322 25.78 20.90 -6.80
CA ARG A 322 24.71 21.42 -5.94
C ARG A 322 23.37 20.78 -6.29
N ILE A 323 22.84 19.97 -5.37
CA ILE A 323 21.55 19.29 -5.53
C ILE A 323 20.42 20.28 -5.17
N PRO A 324 19.47 20.58 -6.08
CA PRO A 324 18.32 21.43 -5.77
C PRO A 324 17.38 20.76 -4.77
N LEU A 325 17.16 21.41 -3.62
CA LEU A 325 16.41 20.87 -2.48
C LEU A 325 15.00 20.44 -2.88
N VAL A 326 14.25 21.31 -3.55
CA VAL A 326 12.84 21.05 -3.89
C VAL A 326 12.72 19.84 -4.82
N ARG A 327 13.62 19.68 -5.79
CA ARG A 327 13.60 18.53 -6.71
C ARG A 327 13.99 17.25 -6.02
N PHE A 328 14.97 17.32 -5.13
CA PHE A 328 15.39 16.15 -4.35
C PHE A 328 14.25 15.66 -3.46
N VAL A 329 13.63 16.55 -2.68
CA VAL A 329 12.46 16.20 -1.87
C VAL A 329 11.34 15.65 -2.77
N THR A 330 11.00 16.35 -3.86
CA THR A 330 9.90 15.93 -4.75
C THR A 330 10.17 14.56 -5.38
N VAL A 331 11.40 14.27 -5.83
CA VAL A 331 11.71 12.96 -6.41
C VAL A 331 11.71 11.85 -5.36
N CYS A 332 12.17 12.13 -4.14
CA CYS A 332 12.09 11.19 -3.02
C CYS A 332 10.64 10.83 -2.72
N GLU A 333 9.75 11.81 -2.60
CA GLU A 333 8.33 11.54 -2.35
C GLU A 333 7.69 10.76 -3.50
N ILE A 334 7.93 11.15 -4.76
CA ILE A 334 7.44 10.39 -5.93
C ILE A 334 7.91 8.93 -5.88
N ALA A 335 9.18 8.71 -5.55
CA ALA A 335 9.75 7.37 -5.52
C ALA A 335 9.22 6.56 -4.33
N ILE A 336 9.06 7.17 -3.14
CA ILE A 336 8.54 6.51 -1.93
C ILE A 336 7.13 5.99 -2.19
N PHE A 337 6.23 6.85 -2.66
CA PHE A 337 4.88 6.41 -3.03
C PHE A 337 4.91 5.43 -4.21
N GLY A 338 5.82 5.64 -5.17
CA GLY A 338 6.02 4.77 -6.33
C GLY A 338 6.42 3.33 -5.99
N MET A 339 6.95 3.05 -4.80
CA MET A 339 7.19 1.68 -4.32
C MET A 339 5.92 0.96 -3.89
N TYR A 340 4.74 1.54 -4.14
CA TYR A 340 3.44 0.99 -3.75
C TYR A 340 3.29 0.83 -2.21
N ILE A 341 3.98 1.69 -1.47
CA ILE A 341 4.13 1.63 -0.01
C ILE A 341 2.80 1.78 0.73
N THR A 342 1.82 2.50 0.17
CA THR A 342 0.49 2.68 0.77
C THR A 342 -0.27 1.35 0.90
N GLN A 343 0.02 0.38 0.03
CA GLN A 343 -0.60 -0.94 0.11
C GLN A 343 0.11 -1.86 1.10
N VAL A 344 1.44 -1.73 1.22
CA VAL A 344 2.23 -2.44 2.24
C VAL A 344 1.69 -2.16 3.63
N VAL A 345 1.56 -0.88 3.98
CA VAL A 345 1.20 -0.46 5.34
C VAL A 345 -0.25 -0.81 5.70
N LYS A 346 -1.10 -1.09 4.72
CA LYS A 346 -2.49 -1.46 4.95
C LYS A 346 -2.69 -2.91 5.37
N ARG A 347 -1.75 -3.79 5.00
CA ARG A 347 -1.83 -5.24 5.22
C ARG A 347 -0.51 -5.77 5.78
N PRO A 348 -0.16 -5.43 7.03
CA PRO A 348 1.07 -5.93 7.65
C PRO A 348 0.94 -7.42 8.06
N ASP A 349 0.75 -8.30 7.08
CA ASP A 349 0.52 -9.73 7.24
C ASP A 349 1.79 -10.57 6.97
N PHE A 350 1.64 -11.89 7.08
CA PHE A 350 2.71 -12.86 6.87
C PHE A 350 3.32 -12.78 5.45
N TYR A 351 2.50 -12.57 4.41
CA TYR A 351 2.98 -12.47 3.02
C TYR A 351 3.80 -11.20 2.79
N THR A 352 3.45 -10.12 3.49
CA THR A 352 4.10 -8.82 3.33
C THR A 352 5.52 -8.84 3.89
N VAL A 353 5.76 -9.53 5.00
CA VAL A 353 7.06 -9.64 5.67
C VAL A 353 8.23 -10.02 4.74
N PRO A 354 8.20 -11.15 3.98
CA PRO A 354 9.31 -11.52 3.10
C PRO A 354 9.47 -10.54 1.93
N ILE A 355 8.38 -9.96 1.43
CA ILE A 355 8.42 -8.97 0.35
C ILE A 355 9.17 -7.73 0.81
N VAL A 356 8.72 -7.09 1.89
CA VAL A 356 9.29 -5.81 2.35
C VAL A 356 10.71 -5.97 2.87
N THR A 357 11.02 -7.12 3.48
CA THR A 357 12.37 -7.44 3.92
C THR A 357 13.32 -7.54 2.72
N GLY A 358 12.91 -8.26 1.68
CA GLY A 358 13.70 -8.39 0.45
C GLY A 358 13.86 -7.05 -0.29
N ILE A 359 12.81 -6.22 -0.37
CA ILE A 359 12.89 -4.89 -0.98
C ILE A 359 13.85 -3.98 -0.20
N ALA A 360 13.78 -3.97 1.15
CA ALA A 360 14.70 -3.21 1.99
C ALA A 360 16.15 -3.58 1.70
N PHE A 361 16.46 -4.89 1.65
CA PHE A 361 17.79 -5.38 1.30
C PHE A 361 18.20 -5.00 -0.14
N CYS A 362 17.31 -5.09 -1.11
CA CYS A 362 17.59 -4.66 -2.48
C CYS A 362 17.91 -3.16 -2.56
N LEU A 363 17.17 -2.30 -1.85
CA LEU A 363 17.40 -0.87 -1.83
C LEU A 363 18.74 -0.50 -1.19
N PHE A 364 19.07 -1.11 -0.05
CA PHE A 364 20.38 -0.92 0.58
C PHE A 364 21.52 -1.49 -0.26
N GLY A 365 21.32 -2.66 -0.89
CA GLY A 365 22.26 -3.26 -1.81
C GLY A 365 22.62 -2.31 -2.96
N GLN A 366 21.60 -1.74 -3.60
CA GLN A 366 21.77 -0.76 -4.67
C GLN A 366 22.41 0.55 -4.18
N TYR A 367 22.01 1.07 -3.02
CA TYR A 367 22.65 2.24 -2.41
C TYR A 367 24.14 2.02 -2.17
N LEU A 368 24.50 0.89 -1.55
CA LEU A 368 25.89 0.55 -1.23
C LEU A 368 26.73 0.37 -2.49
N TYR A 369 26.18 -0.25 -3.55
CA TYR A 369 26.86 -0.33 -4.84
C TYR A 369 27.02 1.01 -5.53
N MET A 370 25.98 1.85 -5.57
CA MET A 370 26.07 3.19 -6.14
C MET A 370 27.13 4.04 -5.43
N LYS A 371 27.31 3.82 -4.11
CA LYS A 371 28.33 4.48 -3.30
C LYS A 371 29.73 3.84 -3.43
N GLY A 372 29.80 2.53 -3.60
CA GLY A 372 31.03 1.73 -3.60
C GLY A 372 31.75 1.66 -4.96
N PHE A 373 31.00 1.55 -6.06
CA PHE A 373 31.54 1.57 -7.42
C PHE A 373 31.82 3.00 -7.91
N LYS A 374 32.96 3.53 -7.47
CA LYS A 374 33.57 4.81 -7.90
C LYS A 374 34.91 4.55 -8.60
N GLU A 375 35.54 5.60 -9.12
CA GLU A 375 36.89 5.51 -9.73
C GLU A 375 37.89 4.78 -8.82
N LYS A 376 37.84 5.08 -7.51
CA LYS A 376 38.49 4.27 -6.48
C LYS A 376 37.41 3.41 -5.81
N PRO A 377 37.37 2.09 -6.08
CA PRO A 377 36.34 1.22 -5.54
C PRO A 377 36.49 1.06 -4.03
N ASN A 378 35.37 1.11 -3.30
CA ASN A 378 35.33 0.73 -1.90
C ASN A 378 34.83 -0.71 -1.79
N TYR A 379 35.76 -1.65 -1.59
CA TYR A 379 35.47 -3.08 -1.56
C TYR A 379 34.56 -3.50 -0.39
N ALA A 380 34.64 -2.81 0.75
CA ALA A 380 33.76 -3.09 1.88
C ALA A 380 32.30 -2.77 1.53
N LEU A 381 32.05 -1.61 0.91
CA LEU A 381 30.70 -1.25 0.45
C LEU A 381 30.19 -2.18 -0.65
N ILE A 382 31.07 -2.63 -1.56
CA ILE A 382 30.71 -3.64 -2.58
C ILE A 382 30.34 -4.96 -1.91
N ALA A 383 31.13 -5.44 -0.96
CA ALA A 383 30.82 -6.67 -0.24
C ALA A 383 29.52 -6.57 0.57
N SER A 384 29.31 -5.47 1.29
CA SER A 384 28.07 -5.21 2.02
C SER A 384 26.86 -5.11 1.10
N GLY A 385 26.99 -4.48 -0.07
CA GLY A 385 25.93 -4.41 -1.06
C GLY A 385 25.55 -5.80 -1.61
N SER A 386 26.57 -6.63 -1.87
CA SER A 386 26.40 -8.01 -2.31
C SER A 386 25.75 -8.89 -1.25
N LEU A 387 26.14 -8.72 0.02
CA LEU A 387 25.51 -9.39 1.15
C LEU A 387 24.02 -9.04 1.23
N CYS A 388 23.66 -7.75 1.09
CA CYS A 388 22.26 -7.34 1.08
C CYS A 388 21.49 -8.02 -0.05
N HIS A 389 22.00 -8.00 -1.29
CA HIS A 389 21.34 -8.67 -2.39
C HIS A 389 21.22 -10.19 -2.20
N ALA A 390 22.23 -10.84 -1.65
CA ALA A 390 22.17 -12.27 -1.35
C ALA A 390 21.11 -12.59 -0.28
N LEU A 391 21.02 -11.76 0.77
CA LEU A 391 19.97 -11.87 1.79
C LEU A 391 18.57 -11.63 1.20
N ALA A 392 18.41 -10.71 0.23
CA ALA A 392 17.15 -10.50 -0.46
C ALA A 392 16.66 -11.77 -1.20
N VAL A 393 17.56 -12.54 -1.81
CA VAL A 393 17.24 -13.85 -2.41
C VAL A 393 16.71 -14.82 -1.37
N GLY A 394 17.30 -14.81 -0.16
CA GLY A 394 16.84 -15.62 0.97
C GLY A 394 15.54 -15.14 1.61
N CYS A 395 14.99 -14.00 1.20
CA CYS A 395 13.62 -13.58 1.51
C CYS A 395 12.66 -14.05 0.41
N ARG A 396 12.99 -13.77 -0.86
CA ARG A 396 12.23 -14.16 -2.06
C ARG A 396 13.20 -14.46 -3.21
N PRO A 397 13.16 -15.67 -3.80
CA PRO A 397 14.06 -16.03 -4.90
C PRO A 397 13.97 -15.11 -6.13
N SER A 398 12.79 -14.53 -6.40
CA SER A 398 12.58 -13.59 -7.52
C SER A 398 13.51 -12.37 -7.48
N PHE A 399 13.95 -11.94 -6.29
CA PHE A 399 14.90 -10.82 -6.13
C PHE A 399 16.33 -11.15 -6.55
N ALA A 400 16.64 -12.39 -6.96
CA ALA A 400 17.90 -12.73 -7.60
C ALA A 400 18.15 -11.90 -8.87
N LEU A 401 17.09 -11.48 -9.58
CA LEU A 401 17.21 -10.60 -10.75
C LEU A 401 17.96 -9.29 -10.40
N LEU A 402 17.72 -8.70 -9.22
CA LEU A 402 18.39 -7.46 -8.76
C LEU A 402 19.84 -7.67 -8.34
N ALA A 403 20.20 -8.88 -7.92
CA ALA A 403 21.59 -9.24 -7.73
C ALA A 403 22.38 -9.16 -9.06
N PHE A 404 21.79 -9.59 -10.19
CA PHE A 404 22.48 -9.59 -11.49
C PHE A 404 22.77 -8.20 -12.05
N VAL A 405 21.93 -7.19 -11.79
CA VAL A 405 22.23 -5.78 -12.15
C VAL A 405 23.56 -5.34 -11.58
N SER A 406 23.83 -5.81 -10.39
CA SER A 406 24.98 -5.38 -9.64
C SER A 406 26.28 -5.91 -10.21
N VAL A 407 26.20 -7.06 -10.89
CA VAL A 407 27.30 -7.69 -11.61
C VAL A 407 27.76 -6.82 -12.79
N TRP A 408 26.87 -6.08 -13.46
CA TRP A 408 27.30 -5.21 -14.59
C TRP A 408 28.27 -4.11 -14.12
N HIS A 409 28.10 -3.59 -12.90
CA HIS A 409 28.96 -2.56 -12.34
C HIS A 409 30.42 -3.03 -12.19
N VAL A 410 30.61 -4.32 -11.92
CA VAL A 410 31.94 -4.96 -11.84
C VAL A 410 32.69 -4.81 -13.16
N PHE A 411 31.99 -4.97 -14.29
CA PHE A 411 32.56 -4.97 -15.63
C PHE A 411 32.60 -3.58 -16.29
N SER A 412 32.00 -2.57 -15.67
CA SER A 412 31.99 -1.19 -16.19
C SER A 412 33.39 -0.55 -16.30
N ASP A 413 34.36 -1.03 -15.50
CA ASP A 413 35.76 -0.60 -15.54
C ASP A 413 36.68 -1.81 -15.34
N ARG A 414 37.57 -2.03 -16.33
CA ARG A 414 38.48 -3.18 -16.41
C ARG A 414 39.56 -3.19 -15.32
N LYS A 415 39.77 -2.09 -14.60
CA LYS A 415 40.73 -2.05 -13.48
C LYS A 415 40.21 -2.83 -12.27
N ASN A 416 41.07 -3.64 -11.68
CA ASN A 416 40.79 -4.44 -10.47
C ASN A 416 39.56 -5.37 -10.58
N VAL A 417 39.19 -5.81 -11.80
CA VAL A 417 37.99 -6.62 -12.03
C VAL A 417 37.99 -7.89 -11.17
N LEU A 418 39.12 -8.62 -11.07
CA LEU A 418 39.20 -9.82 -10.23
C LEU A 418 38.87 -9.54 -8.75
N LYS A 419 39.36 -8.42 -8.19
CA LYS A 419 39.01 -8.02 -6.82
C LYS A 419 37.53 -7.63 -6.72
N LYS A 420 37.02 -6.84 -7.68
CA LYS A 420 35.59 -6.48 -7.73
C LYS A 420 34.70 -7.73 -7.79
N ILE A 421 35.07 -8.73 -8.61
CA ILE A 421 34.40 -10.03 -8.71
C ILE A 421 34.46 -10.75 -7.37
N LEU A 422 35.64 -10.88 -6.74
CA LEU A 422 35.80 -11.57 -5.46
C LEU A 422 34.89 -10.97 -4.37
N TYR A 423 34.94 -9.65 -4.16
CA TYR A 423 34.11 -8.97 -3.16
C TYR A 423 32.63 -8.94 -3.54
N THR A 424 32.27 -9.19 -4.81
CA THR A 424 30.88 -9.33 -5.23
C THR A 424 30.38 -10.74 -4.98
N ILE A 425 31.10 -11.76 -5.41
CA ILE A 425 30.66 -13.17 -5.37
C ILE A 425 30.78 -13.77 -3.97
N PHE A 426 31.82 -13.44 -3.20
CA PHE A 426 32.07 -14.08 -1.90
C PHE A 426 30.87 -13.96 -0.94
N PRO A 427 30.23 -12.79 -0.76
CA PRO A 427 29.02 -12.70 0.06
C PRO A 427 27.84 -13.54 -0.45
N PHE A 428 27.67 -13.71 -1.76
CA PHE A 428 26.66 -14.62 -2.29
C PHE A 428 26.95 -16.07 -1.91
N ILE A 429 28.20 -16.52 -1.97
CA ILE A 429 28.58 -17.88 -1.56
C ILE A 429 28.24 -18.09 -0.08
N VAL A 430 28.61 -17.13 0.78
CA VAL A 430 28.37 -17.21 2.24
C VAL A 430 26.89 -17.34 2.58
N VAL A 431 25.99 -16.73 1.80
CA VAL A 431 24.54 -16.78 2.03
C VAL A 431 23.86 -17.94 1.29
N ALA A 432 24.28 -18.22 0.06
CA ALA A 432 23.68 -19.26 -0.78
C ALA A 432 23.92 -20.66 -0.22
N ILE A 433 25.11 -20.94 0.33
CA ILE A 433 25.41 -22.27 0.89
C ILE A 433 24.45 -22.65 2.03
N PRO A 434 24.25 -21.81 3.08
CA PRO A 434 23.26 -22.10 4.12
C PRO A 434 21.83 -22.22 3.60
N ILE A 435 21.41 -21.40 2.63
CA ILE A 435 20.06 -21.48 2.04
C ILE A 435 19.88 -22.81 1.29
N MET A 436 20.87 -23.19 0.48
CA MET A 436 20.88 -24.46 -0.24
C MET A 436 20.83 -25.65 0.72
N TRP A 437 21.57 -25.58 1.83
CA TRP A 437 21.50 -26.59 2.87
C TRP A 437 20.12 -26.65 3.55
N TYR A 438 19.53 -25.50 3.86
CA TYR A 438 18.16 -25.43 4.39
C TYR A 438 17.14 -26.06 3.43
N ASN A 439 17.29 -25.87 2.12
CA ASN A 439 16.45 -26.51 1.11
C ASN A 439 16.66 -28.03 1.05
N ILE A 440 17.89 -28.53 1.19
CA ILE A 440 18.16 -29.98 1.29
C ILE A 440 17.42 -30.58 2.49
N ILE A 441 17.43 -29.92 3.65
CA ILE A 441 16.76 -30.43 4.86
C ILE A 441 15.23 -30.47 4.67
N ARG A 442 14.64 -29.46 4.03
CA ARG A 442 13.18 -29.40 3.82
C ARG A 442 12.68 -30.30 2.70
N PHE A 443 13.35 -30.29 1.56
CA PHE A 443 12.83 -30.85 0.30
C PHE A 443 13.76 -31.89 -0.34
N GLY A 444 14.91 -32.16 0.25
CA GLY A 444 15.90 -33.10 -0.30
C GLY A 444 16.68 -32.57 -1.51
N ASN A 445 16.45 -31.33 -1.94
CA ASN A 445 17.10 -30.73 -3.11
C ASN A 445 17.54 -29.29 -2.81
N PHE A 446 18.79 -28.95 -3.14
CA PHE A 446 19.38 -27.64 -2.87
C PHE A 446 18.78 -26.48 -3.70
N MET A 447 18.17 -26.77 -4.86
CA MET A 447 17.52 -25.78 -5.73
C MET A 447 16.00 -25.75 -5.57
N ASP A 448 15.43 -26.59 -4.70
CA ASP A 448 13.99 -26.59 -4.46
C ASP A 448 13.65 -25.60 -3.34
N PHE A 449 12.86 -24.58 -3.67
CA PHE A 449 12.43 -23.55 -2.72
C PHE A 449 11.04 -23.80 -2.14
N GLY A 450 10.37 -24.90 -2.54
CA GLY A 450 9.10 -25.35 -1.96
C GLY A 450 7.85 -24.67 -2.50
N VAL A 451 7.95 -23.88 -3.58
CA VAL A 451 6.81 -23.19 -4.19
C VAL A 451 5.74 -24.17 -4.66
N ASN A 452 6.16 -25.32 -5.19
CA ASN A 452 5.27 -26.35 -5.72
C ASN A 452 4.45 -27.05 -4.62
N TYR A 453 4.95 -27.08 -3.39
CA TYR A 453 4.32 -27.81 -2.29
C TYR A 453 3.36 -26.95 -1.47
N ASN A 454 3.13 -25.69 -1.87
CA ASN A 454 2.33 -24.76 -1.09
C ASN A 454 0.84 -25.16 -1.11
N PHE A 455 0.26 -25.39 0.07
CA PHE A 455 -1.17 -25.52 0.24
C PHE A 455 -1.85 -24.17 0.10
N THR A 456 -2.33 -23.92 -1.11
CA THR A 456 -3.03 -22.69 -1.48
C THR A 456 -4.32 -23.02 -2.21
N VAL A 457 -4.95 -22.02 -2.79
CA VAL A 457 -6.18 -22.14 -3.60
C VAL A 457 -5.93 -22.81 -4.95
N ALA A 458 -4.69 -23.20 -5.26
CA ALA A 458 -4.27 -23.75 -6.53
C ALA A 458 -3.31 -24.92 -6.31
N ASP A 459 -3.41 -25.93 -7.19
CA ASP A 459 -2.38 -26.95 -7.31
C ASP A 459 -1.17 -26.37 -8.06
N MET A 460 -0.10 -26.10 -7.31
CA MET A 460 1.13 -25.52 -7.83
C MET A 460 2.04 -26.54 -8.53
N ILE A 461 1.85 -27.84 -8.29
CA ILE A 461 2.60 -28.90 -8.96
C ILE A 461 2.15 -29.02 -10.42
N HIS A 462 0.85 -28.96 -10.64
CA HIS A 462 0.24 -29.13 -11.97
C HIS A 462 -0.05 -27.80 -12.68
N ARG A 463 0.38 -26.66 -12.13
CA ARG A 463 0.21 -25.35 -12.77
C ARG A 463 1.04 -25.27 -14.05
N SER A 464 0.36 -25.14 -15.20
CA SER A 464 1.01 -24.95 -16.50
C SER A 464 1.49 -23.51 -16.70
N HIS A 465 2.57 -23.38 -17.48
CA HIS A 465 2.97 -22.11 -18.10
C HIS A 465 2.16 -21.89 -19.38
N ASP A 466 1.52 -20.73 -19.50
CA ASP A 466 0.58 -20.48 -20.58
C ASP A 466 0.59 -19.01 -21.03
N LEU A 467 1.06 -18.80 -22.27
CA LEU A 467 1.20 -17.48 -22.86
C LEU A 467 -0.14 -16.75 -23.01
N ASP A 468 -1.26 -17.47 -23.06
CA ASP A 468 -2.60 -16.88 -23.18
C ASP A 468 -2.97 -16.06 -21.92
N ARG A 469 -2.33 -16.33 -20.77
CA ARG A 469 -2.51 -15.55 -19.53
C ARG A 469 -1.75 -14.23 -19.54
N LEU A 470 -0.65 -14.14 -20.31
CA LEU A 470 0.26 -13.00 -20.25
C LEU A 470 -0.42 -11.69 -20.60
N TRP A 471 -1.28 -11.65 -21.62
CA TRP A 471 -1.91 -10.40 -22.00
C TRP A 471 -2.89 -9.90 -20.93
N PHE A 472 -3.68 -10.80 -20.34
CA PHE A 472 -4.58 -10.46 -19.24
C PHE A 472 -3.79 -9.90 -18.04
N GLY A 473 -2.71 -10.57 -17.66
CA GLY A 473 -1.84 -10.14 -16.57
C GLY A 473 -1.11 -8.81 -16.85
N ILE A 474 -0.55 -8.64 -18.06
CA ILE A 474 0.13 -7.40 -18.49
C ILE A 474 -0.86 -6.25 -18.52
N TYR A 475 -2.07 -6.46 -19.03
CA TYR A 475 -3.11 -5.45 -19.01
C TYR A 475 -3.43 -5.03 -17.57
N GLY A 476 -3.67 -5.99 -16.67
CA GLY A 476 -3.95 -5.74 -15.26
C GLY A 476 -2.83 -5.00 -14.53
N TYR A 477 -1.58 -5.44 -14.68
CA TYR A 477 -0.43 -4.85 -13.97
C TYR A 477 0.08 -3.54 -14.59
N VAL A 478 -0.09 -3.32 -15.90
CA VAL A 478 0.54 -2.17 -16.60
C VAL A 478 -0.47 -1.11 -17.04
N PHE A 479 -1.58 -1.53 -17.67
CA PHE A 479 -2.42 -0.65 -18.48
C PHE A 479 -3.81 -0.37 -17.92
N ALA A 480 -4.30 -1.21 -17.00
CA ALA A 480 -5.64 -1.08 -16.45
C ALA A 480 -5.89 0.30 -15.83
N PRO A 481 -6.95 1.02 -16.21
CA PRO A 481 -7.28 2.30 -15.61
C PRO A 481 -7.84 2.13 -14.20
N PHE A 482 -7.91 3.24 -13.46
CA PHE A 482 -8.77 3.29 -12.27
C PHE A 482 -10.24 3.19 -12.68
N GLU A 483 -11.00 2.37 -11.98
CA GLU A 483 -12.46 2.44 -12.06
C GLU A 483 -12.94 3.56 -11.14
N ILE A 484 -13.69 4.53 -11.68
CA ILE A 484 -14.13 5.71 -10.91
C ILE A 484 -15.62 5.58 -10.61
N GLY A 485 -15.97 5.52 -9.32
CA GLY A 485 -17.34 5.45 -8.82
C GLY A 485 -17.88 6.78 -8.31
N THR A 486 -19.17 6.80 -7.96
CA THR A 486 -19.86 7.97 -7.38
C THR A 486 -19.85 7.99 -5.86
N GLU A 487 -19.41 6.91 -5.23
CA GLU A 487 -19.32 6.75 -3.79
C GLU A 487 -17.87 6.84 -3.33
N PHE A 488 -17.61 7.52 -2.21
CA PHE A 488 -16.27 7.57 -1.61
C PHE A 488 -15.81 6.13 -1.25
N PRO A 489 -14.56 5.73 -1.57
CA PRO A 489 -13.40 6.55 -1.95
C PRO A 489 -13.27 6.88 -3.45
N PHE A 490 -14.34 6.76 -4.24
CA PHE A 490 -14.47 7.08 -5.66
C PHE A 490 -13.57 6.28 -6.61
N ILE A 491 -12.65 5.46 -6.09
CA ILE A 491 -11.86 4.51 -6.85
C ILE A 491 -12.37 3.13 -6.48
N ASN A 492 -12.81 2.35 -7.47
CA ASN A 492 -13.29 0.99 -7.33
C ASN A 492 -12.25 -0.04 -7.78
N LEU A 493 -12.48 -1.32 -7.45
CA LEU A 493 -11.73 -2.39 -8.08
C LEU A 493 -12.19 -2.55 -9.53
N PRO A 494 -11.28 -2.46 -10.49
CA PRO A 494 -11.64 -2.52 -11.90
C PRO A 494 -12.29 -3.85 -12.26
N GLU A 495 -13.34 -3.81 -13.07
CA GLU A 495 -13.85 -5.00 -13.76
C GLU A 495 -13.05 -5.30 -15.03
N TYR A 496 -12.43 -6.48 -15.09
CA TYR A 496 -11.76 -7.00 -16.28
C TYR A 496 -12.52 -8.22 -16.77
N VAL A 497 -12.77 -8.30 -18.08
CA VAL A 497 -13.28 -9.53 -18.70
C VAL A 497 -12.11 -10.47 -18.92
N MET A 498 -12.07 -11.58 -18.18
CA MET A 498 -11.09 -12.64 -18.38
C MET A 498 -11.57 -13.55 -19.51
N ASN A 499 -10.93 -13.44 -20.68
CA ASN A 499 -11.20 -14.32 -21.84
C ASN A 499 -10.23 -15.51 -21.92
N TYR A 500 -9.61 -15.85 -20.79
CA TYR A 500 -8.74 -17.02 -20.68
C TYR A 500 -9.58 -18.25 -20.35
N TYR A 501 -9.59 -19.25 -21.24
CA TYR A 501 -10.35 -20.50 -21.08
C TYR A 501 -9.58 -21.53 -20.23
N GLY A 502 -9.08 -21.08 -19.07
CA GLY A 502 -8.44 -21.91 -18.06
C GLY A 502 -8.69 -21.35 -16.66
N CYS A 503 -8.30 -22.11 -15.63
CA CYS A 503 -8.40 -21.63 -14.25
C CYS A 503 -7.21 -20.71 -13.94
N ASP A 504 -7.49 -19.45 -13.61
CA ASP A 504 -6.48 -18.54 -13.06
C ASP A 504 -7.05 -17.77 -11.87
N TYR A 505 -6.16 -17.43 -10.94
CA TYR A 505 -6.51 -16.78 -9.69
C TYR A 505 -6.06 -15.34 -9.74
N TYR A 506 -6.98 -14.43 -9.46
CA TYR A 506 -6.66 -13.02 -9.49
C TYR A 506 -7.24 -12.24 -8.31
N GLU A 507 -6.38 -11.46 -7.67
CA GLU A 507 -6.72 -10.38 -6.77
C GLU A 507 -6.37 -9.07 -7.49
N LYS A 508 -7.38 -8.41 -8.05
CA LYS A 508 -7.18 -7.28 -8.97
C LYS A 508 -6.38 -6.15 -8.30
N PRO A 509 -5.35 -5.59 -8.97
CA PRO A 509 -4.79 -4.31 -8.56
C PRO A 509 -5.80 -3.19 -8.78
N TYR A 510 -5.69 -2.07 -8.04
CA TYR A 510 -6.60 -0.91 -8.19
C TYR A 510 -6.53 -0.26 -9.57
N ALA A 511 -5.33 -0.29 -10.15
CA ALA A 511 -5.03 0.14 -11.50
C ALA A 511 -3.67 -0.44 -11.89
N GLY A 512 -3.43 -0.48 -13.19
CA GLY A 512 -2.13 -0.74 -13.76
C GLY A 512 -1.12 0.35 -13.39
N ILE A 513 0.15 -0.02 -13.38
CA ILE A 513 1.22 0.79 -12.82
C ILE A 513 1.40 2.14 -13.54
N LEU A 514 1.06 2.24 -14.84
CA LEU A 514 1.15 3.50 -15.58
C LEU A 514 0.07 4.50 -15.16
N TRP A 515 -1.11 4.02 -14.79
CA TRP A 515 -2.18 4.86 -14.26
C TRP A 515 -1.93 5.23 -12.82
N GLN A 516 -1.34 4.35 -12.02
CA GLN A 516 -1.04 4.65 -10.64
C GLN A 516 0.14 5.60 -10.49
N PHE A 517 1.15 5.45 -11.35
CA PHE A 517 2.43 6.14 -11.29
C PHE A 517 2.80 6.73 -12.66
N PRO A 518 2.17 7.83 -13.09
CA PRO A 518 2.37 8.43 -14.42
C PRO A 518 3.82 8.88 -14.67
N GLN A 519 4.61 9.09 -13.61
CA GLN A 519 6.05 9.35 -13.71
C GLN A 519 6.80 8.24 -14.47
N ILE A 520 6.32 7.00 -14.44
CA ILE A 520 6.94 5.86 -15.12
C ILE A 520 6.84 6.04 -16.63
N ALA A 521 5.65 6.38 -17.15
CA ALA A 521 5.44 6.65 -18.57
C ALA A 521 6.25 7.85 -19.05
N ILE A 522 6.25 8.94 -18.28
CA ILE A 522 7.04 10.15 -18.56
C ILE A 522 8.53 9.79 -18.64
N ALA A 523 9.05 9.09 -17.63
CA ALA A 523 10.43 8.67 -17.59
C ALA A 523 10.80 7.75 -18.77
N PHE A 524 9.94 6.78 -19.10
CA PHE A 524 10.18 5.88 -20.22
C PHE A 524 10.35 6.64 -21.55
N TYR A 525 9.45 7.58 -21.84
CA TYR A 525 9.57 8.46 -23.01
C TYR A 525 10.89 9.27 -22.99
N PHE A 526 11.21 9.90 -21.86
CA PHE A 526 12.39 10.75 -21.74
C PHE A 526 13.73 10.00 -21.70
N LEU A 527 13.72 8.71 -21.34
CA LEU A 527 14.89 7.84 -21.35
C LEU A 527 15.47 7.69 -22.77
N PHE A 528 14.59 7.54 -23.76
CA PHE A 528 14.98 7.36 -25.17
C PHE A 528 15.02 8.67 -25.96
N LYS A 529 14.43 9.76 -25.44
CA LYS A 529 14.55 11.08 -26.04
C LYS A 529 16.00 11.56 -26.08
N ARG A 530 16.49 11.86 -27.28
CA ARG A 530 17.89 12.22 -27.55
C ARG A 530 18.38 13.36 -26.65
N GLY A 531 19.48 13.11 -25.94
CA GLY A 531 20.17 14.12 -25.14
C GLY A 531 19.55 14.42 -23.77
N THR A 532 18.50 13.69 -23.35
CA THR A 532 17.94 13.84 -21.99
C THR A 532 18.86 13.25 -20.93
N VAL A 533 19.21 11.96 -21.05
CA VAL A 533 20.14 11.29 -20.14
C VAL A 533 21.53 11.24 -20.80
N LYS A 534 22.36 12.23 -20.49
CA LYS A 534 23.73 12.32 -21.05
C LYS A 534 24.67 11.28 -20.45
N ASN A 535 24.56 11.04 -19.15
CA ASN A 535 25.40 10.09 -18.45
C ASN A 535 25.04 8.65 -18.90
N LYS A 536 25.95 8.02 -19.65
CA LYS A 536 25.76 6.66 -20.20
C LYS A 536 25.49 5.62 -19.12
N PHE A 537 26.14 5.74 -17.97
CA PHE A 537 25.93 4.85 -16.84
C PHE A 537 24.50 4.98 -16.30
N LEU A 538 24.01 6.20 -16.06
CA LEU A 538 22.64 6.42 -15.57
C LEU A 538 21.58 5.99 -16.61
N LYS A 539 21.87 6.17 -17.91
CA LYS A 539 21.00 5.70 -18.98
C LYS A 539 20.89 4.17 -18.95
N LEU A 540 22.02 3.46 -18.92
CA LEU A 540 22.03 2.00 -18.88
C LEU A 540 21.41 1.48 -17.58
N TYR A 541 21.69 2.13 -16.45
CA TYR A 541 21.08 1.83 -15.15
C TYR A 541 19.55 1.89 -15.24
N ALA A 542 18.98 2.99 -15.75
CA ALA A 542 17.53 3.11 -15.93
C ALA A 542 16.97 2.06 -16.91
N VAL A 543 17.65 1.79 -18.03
CA VAL A 543 17.22 0.75 -19.00
C VAL A 543 17.16 -0.63 -18.35
N ILE A 544 18.20 -1.02 -17.60
CA ILE A 544 18.25 -2.33 -16.93
C ILE A 544 17.08 -2.46 -15.95
N PHE A 545 16.81 -1.44 -15.14
CA PHE A 545 15.68 -1.48 -14.20
C PHE A 545 14.32 -1.57 -14.92
N PHE A 546 14.12 -0.87 -16.04
CA PHE A 546 12.90 -1.04 -16.86
C PHE A 546 12.75 -2.46 -17.42
N VAL A 547 13.83 -3.02 -17.98
CA VAL A 547 13.82 -4.39 -18.55
C VAL A 547 13.49 -5.41 -17.46
N MET A 548 14.10 -5.28 -16.30
CA MET A 548 13.86 -6.19 -15.19
C MET A 548 12.46 -6.11 -14.62
N ALA A 549 11.89 -4.92 -14.51
CA ALA A 549 10.50 -4.78 -14.11
C ALA A 549 9.59 -5.52 -15.09
N GLY A 550 9.87 -5.44 -16.40
CA GLY A 550 9.17 -6.21 -17.42
C GLY A 550 9.32 -7.73 -17.23
N ILE A 551 10.54 -8.21 -16.95
CA ILE A 551 10.79 -9.63 -16.65
C ILE A 551 10.04 -10.06 -15.39
N MET A 552 10.07 -9.25 -14.33
CA MET A 552 9.39 -9.55 -13.07
C MET A 552 7.87 -9.65 -13.27
N ILE A 553 7.27 -8.72 -14.01
CA ILE A 553 5.85 -8.75 -14.36
C ILE A 553 5.50 -10.08 -15.04
N VAL A 554 6.29 -10.52 -16.02
CA VAL A 554 6.06 -11.80 -16.71
C VAL A 554 6.19 -12.98 -15.74
N LEU A 555 7.21 -12.99 -14.90
CA LEU A 555 7.41 -14.07 -13.92
C LEU A 555 6.28 -14.14 -12.90
N ASP A 556 5.79 -13.00 -12.40
CA ASP A 556 4.71 -12.95 -11.42
C ASP A 556 3.39 -13.47 -12.00
N ILE A 557 3.07 -13.11 -13.26
CA ILE A 557 1.88 -13.60 -13.97
C ILE A 557 1.94 -15.13 -14.12
N GLU A 558 3.06 -15.66 -14.61
CA GLU A 558 3.23 -17.09 -14.84
C GLU A 558 3.23 -17.87 -13.51
N ALA A 559 3.99 -17.40 -12.52
CA ALA A 559 4.21 -18.12 -11.28
C ALA A 559 3.00 -18.09 -10.34
N GLY A 560 2.25 -17.00 -10.26
CA GLY A 560 1.17 -16.88 -9.26
C GLY A 560 -0.05 -16.09 -9.71
N GLY A 561 -0.16 -15.73 -10.99
CA GLY A 561 -1.31 -15.03 -11.53
C GLY A 561 -1.32 -13.52 -11.23
N LEU A 562 -2.51 -12.92 -11.30
CA LEU A 562 -2.70 -11.48 -11.12
C LEU A 562 -3.04 -11.17 -9.66
N LEU A 563 -2.04 -10.98 -8.81
CA LEU A 563 -2.21 -10.66 -7.39
C LEU A 563 -1.74 -9.24 -7.09
N ARG A 564 -2.57 -8.47 -6.39
CA ARG A 564 -2.28 -7.08 -6.01
C ARG A 564 -0.94 -6.91 -5.30
N ARG A 565 -0.58 -7.85 -4.42
CA ARG A 565 0.68 -7.82 -3.66
C ARG A 565 1.93 -7.94 -4.55
N TYR A 566 1.84 -8.56 -5.73
CA TYR A 566 2.99 -8.71 -6.64
C TYR A 566 3.39 -7.40 -7.34
N MET A 567 2.53 -6.37 -7.32
CA MET A 567 2.94 -5.00 -7.68
C MET A 567 4.18 -4.54 -6.89
N LEU A 568 4.39 -5.06 -5.68
CA LEU A 568 5.57 -4.76 -4.86
C LEU A 568 6.87 -5.32 -5.45
N ASP A 569 6.83 -6.39 -6.21
CA ASP A 569 8.03 -7.06 -6.72
C ASP A 569 8.71 -6.23 -7.84
N PHE A 570 7.97 -5.35 -8.52
CA PHE A 570 8.48 -4.50 -9.61
C PHE A 570 8.29 -2.98 -9.46
N SER A 571 7.36 -2.51 -8.63
CA SER A 571 7.06 -1.06 -8.50
C SER A 571 8.24 -0.22 -8.00
N PHE A 572 9.01 -0.72 -7.02
CA PHE A 572 10.21 -0.02 -6.54
C PHE A 572 11.32 0.02 -7.60
N ILE A 573 11.43 -1.02 -8.44
CA ILE A 573 12.39 -1.09 -9.56
C ILE A 573 12.07 0.03 -10.57
N LEU A 574 10.81 0.15 -10.97
CA LEU A 574 10.35 1.22 -11.87
C LEU A 574 10.45 2.60 -11.23
N SER A 575 10.27 2.70 -9.91
CA SER A 575 10.44 3.95 -9.17
C SER A 575 11.88 4.45 -9.19
N ILE A 576 12.86 3.56 -9.02
CA ILE A 576 14.29 3.90 -9.15
C ILE A 576 14.61 4.38 -10.58
N ALA A 577 14.14 3.65 -11.59
CA ALA A 577 14.36 4.01 -12.99
C ALA A 577 13.73 5.38 -13.32
N SER A 578 12.46 5.57 -12.95
CA SER A 578 11.73 6.80 -13.25
C SER A 578 12.29 8.01 -12.51
N ALA A 579 12.62 7.88 -11.23
CA ALA A 579 13.27 8.93 -10.45
C ALA A 579 14.62 9.35 -11.07
N THR A 580 15.43 8.38 -11.52
CA THR A 580 16.71 8.65 -12.18
C THR A 580 16.53 9.49 -13.45
N VAL A 581 15.56 9.12 -14.29
CA VAL A 581 15.30 9.84 -15.54
C VAL A 581 14.69 11.21 -15.29
N LEU A 582 13.77 11.35 -14.32
CA LEU A 582 13.18 12.63 -13.94
C LEU A 582 14.24 13.63 -13.48
N LEU A 583 15.21 13.19 -12.67
CA LEU A 583 16.35 14.02 -12.26
C LEU A 583 17.17 14.48 -13.47
N CYS A 584 17.51 13.57 -14.39
CA CYS A 584 18.25 13.90 -15.61
C CYS A 584 17.45 14.88 -16.51
N MET A 585 16.14 14.66 -16.65
CA MET A 585 15.23 15.54 -17.39
C MET A 585 15.21 16.96 -16.80
N CYS A 586 15.16 17.08 -15.48
CA CYS A 586 15.17 18.38 -14.81
C CYS A 586 16.48 19.15 -14.99
N GLU A 587 17.60 18.46 -15.12
CA GLU A 587 18.89 19.12 -15.36
C GLU A 587 19.07 19.51 -16.83
N ARG A 588 18.43 18.78 -17.76
CA ARG A 588 18.52 19.05 -19.20
C ARG A 588 17.60 20.18 -19.68
N TYR A 589 16.34 20.14 -19.28
CA TYR A 589 15.29 21.00 -19.83
C TYR A 589 15.00 22.20 -18.93
N ASN A 590 13.94 22.94 -19.23
CA ASN A 590 13.55 24.10 -18.43
C ASN A 590 13.29 23.68 -16.98
N LYS A 591 14.27 24.05 -16.14
CA LYS A 591 14.36 23.81 -14.72
C LYS A 591 13.04 24.03 -13.97
N LYS A 592 12.29 25.10 -14.27
CA LYS A 592 11.01 25.42 -13.62
C LYS A 592 9.86 24.55 -14.14
N ALA A 593 9.81 24.32 -15.45
CA ALA A 593 8.74 23.52 -16.06
C ALA A 593 8.84 22.06 -15.60
N CYS A 594 10.05 21.49 -15.56
CA CYS A 594 10.25 20.12 -15.10
C CYS A 594 9.87 19.95 -13.62
N THR A 595 10.23 20.90 -12.75
CA THR A 595 9.81 20.84 -11.33
C THR A 595 8.29 20.93 -11.18
N ARG A 596 7.59 21.70 -12.03
CA ARG A 596 6.12 21.70 -12.04
C ARG A 596 5.54 20.35 -12.46
N VAL A 597 6.11 19.71 -13.48
CA VAL A 597 5.69 18.36 -13.90
C VAL A 597 5.89 17.37 -12.75
N MET A 598 7.04 17.40 -12.07
CA MET A 598 7.28 16.56 -10.90
C MET A 598 6.26 16.81 -9.78
N LEU A 599 5.97 18.08 -9.46
CA LEU A 599 4.96 18.40 -8.44
C LEU A 599 3.56 17.90 -8.83
N LEU A 600 3.20 17.93 -10.12
CA LEU A 600 1.94 17.35 -10.60
C LEU A 600 1.94 15.82 -10.47
N CYS A 601 3.02 15.15 -10.83
CA CYS A 601 3.17 13.70 -10.60
C CYS A 601 3.05 13.38 -9.12
N LEU A 602 3.71 14.14 -8.25
CA LEU A 602 3.63 13.96 -6.81
C LEU A 602 2.20 14.13 -6.30
N SER A 603 1.51 15.21 -6.68
CA SER A 603 0.12 15.42 -6.29
C SER A 603 -0.78 14.27 -6.74
N TYR A 604 -0.62 13.83 -7.99
CA TYR A 604 -1.38 12.73 -8.53
C TYR A 604 -1.18 11.45 -7.72
N VAL A 605 0.07 11.07 -7.49
CA VAL A 605 0.43 9.82 -6.79
C VAL A 605 0.01 9.86 -5.31
N VAL A 606 0.11 11.01 -4.65
CA VAL A 606 -0.37 11.17 -3.26
C VAL A 606 -1.90 11.03 -3.20
N VAL A 607 -2.62 11.66 -4.14
CA VAL A 607 -4.08 11.61 -4.18
C VAL A 607 -4.59 10.21 -4.51
N THR A 608 -4.05 9.56 -5.55
CA THR A 608 -4.45 8.19 -5.90
C THR A 608 -4.04 7.19 -4.83
N GLY A 609 -2.86 7.36 -4.23
CA GLY A 609 -2.40 6.56 -3.10
C GLY A 609 -3.30 6.70 -1.86
N PHE A 610 -3.78 7.92 -1.58
CA PHE A 610 -4.73 8.18 -0.50
C PHE A 610 -6.06 7.46 -0.75
N PHE A 611 -6.68 7.61 -1.92
CA PHE A 611 -7.94 6.94 -2.22
C PHE A 611 -7.79 5.40 -2.23
N ALA A 612 -6.70 4.89 -2.81
CA ALA A 612 -6.40 3.46 -2.80
C ALA A 612 -6.15 2.90 -1.39
N PHE A 613 -5.67 3.71 -0.44
CA PHE A 613 -5.52 3.30 0.95
C PHE A 613 -6.90 3.02 1.58
N PHE A 614 -7.91 3.83 1.29
CA PHE A 614 -9.25 3.69 1.87
C PHE A 614 -10.16 2.64 1.19
N PHE A 615 -9.80 2.12 0.01
CA PHE A 615 -10.67 1.21 -0.74
C PHE A 615 -11.02 -0.11 -0.02
N ASP A 616 -10.06 -1.00 0.27
CA ASP A 616 -10.33 -2.17 1.18
C ASP A 616 -10.46 -1.79 2.66
N GLY A 617 -10.87 -0.56 2.98
CA GLY A 617 -11.09 -0.18 4.36
C GLY A 617 -12.25 -0.97 4.95
N SER A 618 -11.96 -2.11 5.58
CA SER A 618 -12.84 -2.67 6.60
C SER A 618 -13.17 -1.59 7.63
N ASP A 619 -14.30 -1.71 8.33
CA ASP A 619 -14.74 -0.72 9.33
C ASP A 619 -13.62 -0.30 10.30
N SER A 620 -12.70 -1.22 10.62
CA SER A 620 -11.51 -0.99 11.43
C SER A 620 -10.53 0.06 10.86
N MET A 621 -10.32 0.12 9.54
CA MET A 621 -9.43 1.15 8.94
C MET A 621 -10.04 2.54 9.01
N MET A 622 -11.35 2.62 8.78
CA MET A 622 -12.09 3.86 8.93
C MET A 622 -12.15 4.31 10.39
N GLU A 623 -12.02 3.41 11.36
CA GLU A 623 -11.89 3.68 12.81
C GLU A 623 -10.46 4.08 13.24
N GLY A 624 -9.42 3.41 12.72
CA GLY A 624 -8.02 3.72 13.01
C GLY A 624 -7.63 5.15 12.59
N CYS A 625 -8.11 5.61 11.43
CA CYS A 625 -7.94 7.00 11.01
C CYS A 625 -8.65 8.00 11.94
N ARG A 626 -9.70 7.59 12.67
CA ARG A 626 -10.42 8.44 13.66
C ARG A 626 -9.59 8.58 14.92
N SER A 627 -9.00 7.49 15.39
CA SER A 627 -8.09 7.52 16.54
C SER A 627 -6.93 8.47 16.28
N PHE A 628 -6.34 8.45 15.07
CA PHE A 628 -5.29 9.39 14.71
C PHE A 628 -5.77 10.85 14.62
N ALA A 629 -6.93 11.10 14.02
CA ALA A 629 -7.52 12.44 13.94
C ALA A 629 -7.92 12.99 15.32
N ASN A 630 -8.42 12.14 16.22
CA ASN A 630 -8.75 12.46 17.59
C ASN A 630 -7.48 12.65 18.42
N MET A 631 -6.46 11.78 18.33
CA MET A 631 -5.15 11.99 18.96
C MET A 631 -4.50 13.31 18.52
N ALA A 632 -4.60 13.66 17.24
CA ALA A 632 -4.10 14.95 16.75
C ALA A 632 -4.90 16.14 17.31
N ALA A 633 -6.20 15.96 17.57
CA ALA A 633 -7.06 16.96 18.22
C ALA A 633 -6.80 17.05 19.74
N ASP A 634 -6.66 15.92 20.43
CA ASP A 634 -6.37 15.80 21.87
C ASP A 634 -4.97 16.34 22.20
N ALA A 635 -3.98 16.11 21.32
CA ALA A 635 -2.65 16.70 21.44
C ALA A 635 -2.66 18.23 21.27
N LEU A 636 -3.67 18.80 20.61
CA LEU A 636 -3.89 20.24 20.53
C LEU A 636 -4.67 20.78 21.75
N GLU A 637 -5.46 19.96 22.42
CA GLU A 637 -6.14 20.32 23.68
C GLU A 637 -5.23 20.25 24.91
N LEU A 638 -4.22 19.37 24.92
CA LEU A 638 -3.17 19.32 25.96
C LEU A 638 -2.25 20.56 26.04
N TYR A 639 -2.45 21.55 25.16
CA TYR A 639 -1.78 22.86 25.17
C TYR A 639 -2.71 24.04 25.48
N ARG A 640 -3.94 23.78 25.93
CA ARG A 640 -4.82 24.75 26.59
C ARG A 640 -4.83 24.49 28.09
#